data_AF-A0A8I6AED2-F1
#
_entry.id   AF-A0A8I6AED2-F1
#
_cell.length_a   1.000
_cell.length_b   1.000
_cell.length_c   1.000
_cell.angle_alpha   90.00
_cell.angle_beta   90.00
_cell.angle_gamma   90.00
#
_symmetry.space_group_name_H-M   'P 1'
#
loop_
_entity.id
_entity.type
_entity.pdbx_description
1 polymer ?
#
loop_
_entity_poly.entity_id
_entity_poly.type
_entity_poly.pdbx_seq_one_letter_code
_entity_poly.pdbx_strand_id
1 'polypeptide(L)'
;MGNYKSRPTQTCSDEWKKKVSESYAIIIERLEDNLQIKENEFQELRHIFGSDEAFSEVSLNYRTERGLSLLHLCCVCGGNKSHIRALMLKGLRPSRLTRNGFPALHLAVYKDSPELITSLLHSGADVQQVGYGGLTALHIAAIAGYPEAAEVLLQHGANVNVQDAVFFTPLHIAAYYGHEQVTSVLLKFGADVNVSGEVGDRPLHLASAKGFYNIVKLLVEEGSKADVNAQDNEDHVPLHFCSRFGHHNIVSYLLQSDLEVQPHVINIYGDTPLHLACYNGNFEVAKEIVQVTGTESLTKENIFSETAFHSACTYGKNIDLVKFLLDQNAVNINHRGRDGHTGLHSACYHGHIRLVQFLLDNGADMNLVACDPSRSSGEKDEQTCLMWAYEKGHDAIVTLLKHYKRPQEELPCNEYSQPGGDGSYVSVPSPLGKIKSMTKEKADVLLLRAELPSRFHLQLSEIEFHEIIGSGSFGKVYKGRCRNKIVAIKRYRANTYCSKSDVDMFCREVSILCQLNHPCVVQFVGACLDDPSQFAIVTQYISGGSLFSLLHEQKRILDLQSKLIIAVDVAKGMEYLHSLTQPIIHRDLNSHNILLYEDGHAVVADFGESRFLQSLDEDNMTKQPGNLRWMAPEVFTQCTRYTIKADVFSYSLCLWELLTGEIPFAHLKPAAAAADMAYHHIRPPIGYSIPKPISSLLIRGWNACPEGRPEFSEVVSKLEECLCNVELMSPASSNSSGSLSPSSSSDCLLSRGGPGRSHVAALRSRFELEYALNARSYAGWSQSERCRMNPGSTEITVQHLSHTCLCFSASLAHTIHLPSSLSAQNNTCQVAASHSGLTECRN
;
A
#
# COMPACT_ATOMS: atom_id res chain seq x y z
N MET A 1 -20.31 -13.63 7.00
CA MET A 1 -19.75 -14.17 8.26
C MET A 1 -18.29 -14.49 8.00
N GLY A 2 -17.39 -14.04 8.87
CA GLY A 2 -15.96 -13.92 8.55
C GLY A 2 -15.18 -15.24 8.58
N ASN A 3 -14.18 -15.36 7.71
CA ASN A 3 -13.07 -16.30 7.83
C ASN A 3 -11.97 -15.64 8.68
N TYR A 4 -11.25 -16.35 9.56
CA TYR A 4 -10.14 -15.77 10.32
C TYR A 4 -9.09 -15.10 9.39
N LYS A 5 -8.90 -15.62 8.15
CA LYS A 5 -8.10 -15.00 7.07
C LYS A 5 -8.55 -13.57 6.70
N SER A 6 -9.77 -13.17 7.05
CA SER A 6 -10.40 -11.87 6.73
C SER A 6 -10.51 -10.91 7.93
N ARG A 7 -9.98 -11.28 9.10
CA ARG A 7 -9.89 -10.38 10.27
C ARG A 7 -9.04 -9.14 9.90
N PRO A 8 -9.56 -7.91 10.03
CA PRO A 8 -8.78 -6.71 9.74
C PRO A 8 -7.70 -6.51 10.82
N THR A 9 -6.56 -5.95 10.43
CA THR A 9 -5.41 -5.71 11.34
C THR A 9 -5.58 -4.47 12.22
N GLN A 10 -6.52 -3.60 11.88
CA GLN A 10 -6.94 -2.39 12.62
C GLN A 10 -8.46 -2.28 12.49
N THR A 11 -9.17 -1.89 13.55
CA THR A 11 -10.62 -1.67 13.47
C THR A 11 -10.94 -0.25 12.96
N CYS A 12 -12.21 0.03 12.65
CA CYS A 12 -12.60 1.38 12.22
C CYS A 12 -12.41 2.38 13.36
N SER A 13 -12.72 1.95 14.60
CA SER A 13 -12.43 2.69 15.82
C SER A 13 -10.92 2.93 16.05
N ASP A 14 -10.04 2.00 15.67
CA ASP A 14 -8.59 2.22 15.77
C ASP A 14 -8.10 3.34 14.82
N GLU A 15 -8.56 3.34 13.56
CA GLU A 15 -8.27 4.43 12.61
C GLU A 15 -8.86 5.77 13.07
N TRP A 16 -10.08 5.75 13.62
CA TRP A 16 -10.72 6.95 14.17
C TRP A 16 -9.94 7.53 15.34
N LYS A 17 -9.59 6.71 16.34
CA LYS A 17 -8.82 7.12 17.52
C LYS A 17 -7.44 7.69 17.12
N LYS A 18 -6.84 7.18 16.04
CA LYS A 18 -5.63 7.77 15.42
C LYS A 18 -5.88 9.19 14.87
N LYS A 19 -6.94 9.39 14.07
CA LYS A 19 -7.32 10.70 13.51
C LYS A 19 -7.66 11.72 14.61
N VAL A 20 -8.34 11.31 15.68
CA VAL A 20 -8.60 12.15 16.86
C VAL A 20 -7.29 12.60 17.50
N SER A 21 -6.33 11.69 17.71
CA SER A 21 -5.01 12.04 18.25
C SER A 21 -4.21 12.97 17.33
N GLU A 22 -4.29 12.80 16.01
CA GLU A 22 -3.67 13.69 15.03
C GLU A 22 -4.34 15.07 15.03
N SER A 23 -5.66 15.13 15.19
CA SER A 23 -6.43 16.38 15.32
C SER A 23 -6.01 17.20 16.53
N TYR A 24 -5.94 16.58 17.72
CA TYR A 24 -5.50 17.28 18.93
C TYR A 24 -4.01 17.70 18.86
N ALA A 25 -3.15 16.94 18.18
CA ALA A 25 -1.77 17.37 17.93
C ALA A 25 -1.71 18.66 17.09
N ILE A 26 -2.53 18.76 16.02
CA ILE A 26 -2.65 19.99 15.20
C ILE A 26 -3.21 21.16 16.02
N ILE A 27 -4.15 20.90 16.94
CA ILE A 27 -4.68 21.91 17.87
C ILE A 27 -3.58 22.46 18.79
N ILE A 28 -2.75 21.58 19.37
CA ILE A 28 -1.62 21.94 20.23
C ILE A 28 -0.57 22.73 19.45
N GLU A 29 -0.15 22.25 18.27
CA GLU A 29 0.78 22.95 17.38
C GLU A 29 0.27 24.36 17.06
N ARG A 30 -1.01 24.51 16.74
CA ARG A 30 -1.63 25.81 16.48
C ARG A 30 -1.67 26.72 17.71
N LEU A 31 -1.85 26.18 18.92
CA LEU A 31 -1.79 26.95 20.16
C LEU A 31 -0.37 27.46 20.42
N GLU A 32 0.62 26.58 20.31
CA GLU A 32 2.05 26.90 20.43
C GLU A 32 2.49 27.94 19.39
N ASP A 33 1.99 27.86 18.16
CA ASP A 33 2.21 28.85 17.10
C ASP A 33 1.64 30.23 17.46
N ASN A 34 0.59 30.35 18.30
CA ASN A 34 0.18 31.65 18.85
C ASN A 34 1.12 32.17 19.95
N LEU A 35 1.90 31.29 20.59
CA LEU A 35 2.84 31.67 21.65
C LEU A 35 4.22 32.08 21.10
N GLN A 36 4.56 31.66 19.87
CA GLN A 36 5.82 32.02 19.21
C GLN A 36 5.78 33.46 18.70
N ILE A 37 6.40 34.37 19.45
CA ILE A 37 6.63 35.77 19.11
C ILE A 37 8.14 35.94 18.84
N LYS A 38 8.52 36.77 17.86
CA LYS A 38 9.94 37.02 17.56
C LYS A 38 10.60 37.72 18.76
N GLU A 39 11.81 37.34 19.13
CA GLU A 39 12.50 37.84 20.34
C GLU A 39 12.49 39.39 20.44
N ASN A 40 12.78 40.09 19.33
CA ASN A 40 12.77 41.55 19.29
C ASN A 40 11.36 42.13 19.57
N GLU A 41 10.31 41.55 18.98
CA GLU A 41 8.91 41.93 19.23
C GLU A 41 8.49 41.59 20.67
N PHE A 42 8.99 40.48 21.22
CA PHE A 42 8.69 40.04 22.59
C PHE A 42 9.28 40.99 23.64
N GLN A 43 10.50 41.50 23.41
CA GLN A 43 11.15 42.49 24.29
C GLN A 43 10.41 43.84 24.26
N GLU A 44 10.01 44.32 23.07
CA GLU A 44 9.19 45.52 22.91
C GLU A 44 7.84 45.37 23.62
N LEU A 45 7.14 44.24 23.41
CA LEU A 45 5.86 43.96 24.06
C LEU A 45 6.00 43.82 25.59
N ARG A 46 7.10 43.26 26.10
CA ARG A 46 7.40 43.25 27.54
C ARG A 46 7.59 44.65 28.12
N HIS A 47 8.26 45.55 27.39
CA HIS A 47 8.38 46.95 27.80
C HIS A 47 7.00 47.64 27.81
N ILE A 48 6.19 47.41 26.76
CA ILE A 48 4.80 47.90 26.66
C ILE A 48 3.96 47.44 27.85
N PHE A 49 4.00 46.16 28.24
CA PHE A 49 3.27 45.66 29.41
C PHE A 49 4.01 45.88 30.75
N GLY A 50 5.15 46.58 30.75
CA GLY A 50 5.96 46.90 31.93
C GLY A 50 5.93 48.38 32.33
N SER A 51 5.43 49.27 31.47
CA SER A 51 5.31 50.71 31.72
C SER A 51 3.91 51.21 31.34
N ASP A 52 3.20 51.83 32.29
CA ASP A 52 1.89 52.45 32.06
C ASP A 52 1.95 53.54 30.97
N GLU A 53 3.08 54.27 30.89
CA GLU A 53 3.34 55.30 29.90
C GLU A 53 3.43 54.66 28.50
N ALA A 54 4.29 53.64 28.35
CA ALA A 54 4.43 52.90 27.09
C ALA A 54 3.11 52.25 26.66
N PHE A 55 2.37 51.63 27.59
CA PHE A 55 1.06 51.01 27.36
C PHE A 55 0.00 52.02 26.89
N SER A 56 0.08 53.27 27.36
CA SER A 56 -0.90 54.31 27.03
C SER A 56 -0.87 54.73 25.56
N GLU A 57 0.33 54.75 24.95
CA GLU A 57 0.63 55.15 23.56
C GLU A 57 0.34 54.05 22.52
N VAL A 58 0.17 52.79 22.91
CA VAL A 58 0.01 51.69 21.92
C VAL A 58 -1.34 51.71 21.21
N SER A 59 -1.29 51.70 19.88
CA SER A 59 -2.47 51.62 19.01
C SER A 59 -3.30 50.35 19.28
N LEU A 60 -4.58 50.52 19.61
CA LEU A 60 -5.56 49.44 19.80
C LEU A 60 -5.74 48.54 18.56
N ASN A 61 -5.37 49.07 17.39
CA ASN A 61 -5.39 48.35 16.12
C ASN A 61 -4.10 47.56 15.84
N TYR A 62 -3.07 47.64 16.69
CA TYR A 62 -1.83 46.85 16.57
C TYR A 62 -2.14 45.35 16.47
N ARG A 63 -1.60 44.69 15.44
CA ARG A 63 -1.65 43.24 15.25
C ARG A 63 -0.28 42.74 14.83
N THR A 64 0.13 41.58 15.32
CA THR A 64 1.30 40.86 14.78
C THR A 64 0.97 40.24 13.42
N GLU A 65 2.00 39.75 12.71
CA GLU A 65 1.85 38.96 11.47
C GLU A 65 0.94 37.72 11.65
N ARG A 66 0.85 37.19 12.87
CA ARG A 66 0.00 36.05 13.26
C ARG A 66 -1.43 36.46 13.64
N GLY A 67 -1.76 37.76 13.57
CA GLY A 67 -3.08 38.31 13.83
C GLY A 67 -3.43 38.51 15.32
N LEU A 68 -2.46 38.34 16.22
CA LEU A 68 -2.64 38.55 17.67
C LEU A 68 -2.98 40.02 17.95
N SER A 69 -4.06 40.29 18.68
CA SER A 69 -4.39 41.63 19.19
C SER A 69 -3.69 41.91 20.52
N LEU A 70 -3.63 43.17 20.95
CA LEU A 70 -3.09 43.54 22.27
C LEU A 70 -3.70 42.72 23.42
N LEU A 71 -4.98 42.35 23.34
CA LEU A 71 -5.62 41.52 24.36
C LEU A 71 -5.10 40.06 24.36
N HIS A 72 -4.78 39.50 23.20
CA HIS A 72 -4.09 38.21 23.11
C HIS A 72 -2.64 38.33 23.63
N LEU A 73 -1.91 39.36 23.20
CA LEU A 73 -0.52 39.60 23.61
C LEU A 73 -0.40 39.88 25.11
N CYS A 74 -1.42 40.50 25.72
CA CYS A 74 -1.52 40.68 27.16
C CYS A 74 -1.54 39.32 27.90
N CYS A 75 -2.11 38.27 27.28
CA CYS A 75 -2.11 36.91 27.83
C CYS A 75 -0.80 36.16 27.56
N VAL A 76 -0.12 36.43 26.44
CA VAL A 76 1.11 35.72 26.02
C VAL A 76 2.38 36.33 26.64
N CYS A 77 2.45 37.65 26.77
CA CYS A 77 3.68 38.40 27.10
C CYS A 77 3.79 38.82 28.58
N GLY A 78 2.91 38.34 29.46
CA GLY A 78 2.94 38.68 30.89
C GLY A 78 2.26 40.01 31.24
N GLY A 79 1.13 40.30 30.61
CA GLY A 79 0.25 41.40 31.05
C GLY A 79 -0.44 41.10 32.39
N ASN A 80 -1.30 42.01 32.84
CA ASN A 80 -1.92 41.93 34.16
C ASN A 80 -3.42 42.32 34.11
N LYS A 81 -4.11 42.18 35.25
CA LYS A 81 -5.54 42.51 35.40
C LYS A 81 -5.91 43.95 35.02
N SER A 82 -5.00 44.90 35.23
CA SER A 82 -5.21 46.32 34.86
C SER A 82 -5.14 46.51 33.35
N HIS A 83 -4.17 45.88 32.68
CA HIS A 83 -4.06 45.90 31.21
C HIS A 83 -5.30 45.29 30.54
N ILE A 84 -5.79 44.14 31.01
CA ILE A 84 -7.02 43.51 30.49
C ILE A 84 -8.21 44.48 30.60
N ARG A 85 -8.47 45.02 31.80
CA ARG A 85 -9.57 45.97 32.03
C ARG A 85 -9.45 47.21 31.15
N ALA A 86 -8.25 47.79 31.05
CA ALA A 86 -8.01 48.98 30.23
C ALA A 86 -8.24 48.72 28.74
N LEU A 87 -7.77 47.59 28.19
CA LEU A 87 -8.01 47.22 26.78
C LEU A 87 -9.50 47.00 26.49
N MET A 88 -10.22 46.33 27.41
CA MET A 88 -11.64 46.04 27.23
C MET A 88 -12.51 47.30 27.40
N LEU A 89 -12.19 48.20 28.33
CA LEU A 89 -12.80 49.54 28.43
C LEU A 89 -12.52 50.40 27.18
N LYS A 90 -11.33 50.29 26.59
CA LYS A 90 -10.98 50.90 25.29
C LYS A 90 -11.64 50.17 24.08
N GLY A 91 -12.49 49.18 24.32
CA GLY A 91 -13.34 48.55 23.29
C GLY A 91 -12.78 47.31 22.60
N LEU A 92 -11.66 46.73 23.06
CA LEU A 92 -11.20 45.43 22.55
C LEU A 92 -12.15 44.32 23.00
N ARG A 93 -12.77 43.65 22.03
CA ARG A 93 -13.66 42.51 22.29
C ARG A 93 -12.86 41.26 22.69
N PRO A 94 -13.23 40.56 23.77
CA PRO A 94 -12.58 39.32 24.18
C PRO A 94 -12.88 38.18 23.20
N SER A 95 -14.01 38.28 22.48
CA SER A 95 -14.46 37.27 21.52
C SER A 95 -13.73 37.27 20.18
N ARG A 96 -12.76 38.16 19.96
CA ARG A 96 -11.95 38.18 18.74
C ARG A 96 -11.02 36.97 18.73
N LEU A 97 -11.00 36.22 17.63
CA LEU A 97 -10.08 35.09 17.42
C LEU A 97 -8.75 35.53 16.79
N THR A 98 -7.68 34.77 17.04
CA THR A 98 -6.43 34.80 16.27
C THR A 98 -6.60 34.15 14.89
N ARG A 99 -5.57 34.23 14.03
CA ARG A 99 -5.56 33.56 12.72
C ARG A 99 -5.73 32.04 12.83
N ASN A 100 -5.26 31.46 13.93
CA ASN A 100 -5.35 30.02 14.20
C ASN A 100 -6.68 29.62 14.88
N GLY A 101 -7.55 30.59 15.20
CA GLY A 101 -8.92 30.35 15.65
C GLY A 101 -9.16 30.36 17.16
N PHE A 102 -8.26 30.94 17.97
CA PHE A 102 -8.42 30.97 19.43
C PHE A 102 -8.70 32.39 19.95
N PRO A 103 -9.60 32.58 20.94
CA PRO A 103 -9.76 33.87 21.62
C PRO A 103 -8.69 34.06 22.72
N ALA A 104 -8.64 35.25 23.31
CA ALA A 104 -7.69 35.59 24.37
C ALA A 104 -7.81 34.68 25.61
N LEU A 105 -9.03 34.21 25.94
CA LEU A 105 -9.28 33.31 27.07
C LEU A 105 -8.53 31.97 26.91
N HIS A 106 -8.56 31.35 25.74
CA HIS A 106 -7.84 30.10 25.46
C HIS A 106 -6.33 30.25 25.60
N LEU A 107 -5.78 31.41 25.20
CA LEU A 107 -4.34 31.68 25.37
C LEU A 107 -3.98 31.89 26.85
N ALA A 108 -4.83 32.55 27.64
CA ALA A 108 -4.63 32.69 29.08
C ALA A 108 -4.70 31.34 29.82
N VAL A 109 -5.56 30.42 29.36
CA VAL A 109 -5.61 29.03 29.85
C VAL A 109 -4.37 28.25 29.45
N TYR A 110 -3.97 28.29 28.17
CA TYR A 110 -2.79 27.55 27.71
C TYR A 110 -1.47 28.08 28.29
N LYS A 111 -1.46 29.31 28.82
CA LYS A 111 -0.37 29.92 29.60
C LYS A 111 -0.46 29.71 31.11
N ASP A 112 -1.41 28.90 31.60
CA ASP A 112 -1.63 28.61 33.02
C ASP A 112 -1.64 29.87 33.91
N SER A 113 -2.49 30.83 33.56
CA SER A 113 -2.54 32.16 34.19
C SER A 113 -3.91 32.42 34.86
N PRO A 114 -4.21 31.81 36.02
CA PRO A 114 -5.53 31.89 36.68
C PRO A 114 -5.98 33.32 36.99
N GLU A 115 -5.06 34.25 37.28
CA GLU A 115 -5.38 35.66 37.48
C GLU A 115 -5.87 36.34 36.19
N LEU A 116 -5.30 35.96 35.03
CA LEU A 116 -5.68 36.51 33.73
C LEU A 116 -6.99 35.89 33.24
N ILE A 117 -7.19 34.58 33.43
CA ILE A 117 -8.48 33.88 33.21
C ILE A 117 -9.58 34.60 34.01
N THR A 118 -9.40 34.72 35.33
CA THR A 118 -10.33 35.41 36.23
C THR A 118 -10.58 36.86 35.81
N SER A 119 -9.55 37.57 35.35
CA SER A 119 -9.67 38.98 34.92
C SER A 119 -10.43 39.15 33.60
N LEU A 120 -10.25 38.23 32.64
CA LEU A 120 -10.99 38.22 31.38
C LEU A 120 -12.47 37.94 31.62
N LEU A 121 -12.78 36.92 32.43
CA LEU A 121 -14.15 36.52 32.76
C LEU A 121 -14.91 37.63 33.48
N HIS A 122 -14.34 38.22 34.53
CA HIS A 122 -14.92 39.39 35.22
C HIS A 122 -15.09 40.62 34.31
N SER A 123 -14.32 40.72 33.23
CA SER A 123 -14.42 41.83 32.27
C SER A 123 -15.42 41.55 31.14
N GLY A 124 -16.07 40.38 31.13
CA GLY A 124 -17.10 40.00 30.15
C GLY A 124 -16.60 39.13 28.99
N ALA A 125 -15.54 38.35 29.18
CA ALA A 125 -15.24 37.23 28.28
C ALA A 125 -16.25 36.09 28.47
N ASP A 126 -16.73 35.52 27.36
CA ASP A 126 -17.64 34.39 27.38
C ASP A 126 -16.87 33.09 27.68
N VAL A 127 -17.21 32.44 28.80
CA VAL A 127 -16.59 31.20 29.28
C VAL A 127 -16.87 30.01 28.35
N GLN A 128 -18.00 30.04 27.63
CA GLN A 128 -18.43 28.98 26.72
C GLN A 128 -17.95 29.20 25.29
N GLN A 129 -17.20 30.28 25.02
CA GLN A 129 -16.78 30.60 23.66
C GLN A 129 -15.97 29.45 23.06
N VAL A 130 -16.38 28.99 21.88
CA VAL A 130 -15.64 28.00 21.09
C VAL A 130 -14.54 28.67 20.25
N GLY A 131 -13.40 28.00 20.18
CA GLY A 131 -12.30 28.31 19.26
C GLY A 131 -12.23 27.29 18.11
N TYR A 132 -11.02 27.09 17.59
CA TYR A 132 -10.74 26.03 16.62
C TYR A 132 -11.13 24.64 17.17
N GLY A 133 -11.62 23.75 16.30
CA GLY A 133 -12.06 22.40 16.70
C GLY A 133 -13.29 22.34 17.60
N GLY A 134 -14.03 23.45 17.81
CA GLY A 134 -15.15 23.49 18.76
C GLY A 134 -14.71 23.53 20.23
N LEU A 135 -13.42 23.73 20.51
CA LEU A 135 -12.86 23.68 21.86
C LEU A 135 -13.27 24.92 22.66
N THR A 136 -13.74 24.72 23.89
CA THR A 136 -13.95 25.77 24.88
C THR A 136 -12.66 25.99 25.67
N ALA A 137 -12.63 27.05 26.49
CA ALA A 137 -11.53 27.27 27.43
C ALA A 137 -11.30 26.06 28.37
N LEU A 138 -12.38 25.37 28.78
CA LEU A 138 -12.31 24.19 29.64
C LEU A 138 -11.71 22.97 28.94
N HIS A 139 -11.97 22.79 27.63
CA HIS A 139 -11.27 21.79 26.83
C HIS A 139 -9.76 22.08 26.78
N ILE A 140 -9.33 23.34 26.64
CA ILE A 140 -7.89 23.68 26.63
C ILE A 140 -7.21 23.38 27.98
N ALA A 141 -7.88 23.67 29.10
CA ALA A 141 -7.38 23.30 30.43
C ALA A 141 -7.22 21.77 30.57
N ALA A 142 -8.16 21.00 30.02
CA ALA A 142 -8.11 19.54 29.99
C ALA A 142 -7.07 18.96 29.02
N ILE A 143 -6.74 19.64 27.90
CA ILE A 143 -5.62 19.22 27.03
C ILE A 143 -4.29 19.45 27.75
N ALA A 144 -4.12 20.65 28.33
CA ALA A 144 -2.84 21.07 28.90
C ALA A 144 -2.55 20.50 30.30
N GLY A 145 -3.56 20.06 31.04
CA GLY A 145 -3.41 19.43 32.35
C GLY A 145 -3.39 20.41 33.53
N TYR A 146 -4.05 21.57 33.42
CA TYR A 146 -4.02 22.62 34.44
C TYR A 146 -5.31 22.60 35.31
N PRO A 147 -5.27 22.02 36.52
CA PRO A 147 -6.47 21.85 37.34
C PRO A 147 -6.98 23.17 37.95
N GLU A 148 -6.09 24.11 38.29
CA GLU A 148 -6.46 25.44 38.79
C GLU A 148 -7.19 26.25 37.72
N ALA A 149 -6.70 26.21 36.47
CA ALA A 149 -7.36 26.84 35.34
C ALA A 149 -8.75 26.22 35.09
N ALA A 150 -8.87 24.89 35.16
CA ALA A 150 -10.16 24.19 35.05
C ALA A 150 -11.13 24.59 36.18
N GLU A 151 -10.68 24.61 37.43
CA GLU A 151 -11.50 24.99 38.59
C GLU A 151 -11.98 26.45 38.48
N VAL A 152 -11.12 27.40 38.09
CA VAL A 152 -11.51 28.80 37.87
C VAL A 152 -12.60 28.91 36.79
N LEU A 153 -12.46 28.19 35.66
CA LEU A 153 -13.46 28.19 34.60
C LEU A 153 -14.81 27.62 35.05
N LEU A 154 -14.80 26.51 35.80
CA LEU A 154 -16.00 25.87 36.33
C LEU A 154 -16.71 26.75 37.38
N GLN A 155 -15.96 27.41 38.27
CA GLN A 155 -16.50 28.39 39.22
C GLN A 155 -17.19 29.58 38.53
N HIS A 156 -16.77 29.94 37.31
CA HIS A 156 -17.39 30.98 36.48
C HIS A 156 -18.45 30.44 35.49
N GLY A 157 -18.91 29.20 35.67
CA GLY A 157 -20.05 28.63 34.93
C GLY A 157 -19.71 27.98 33.60
N ALA A 158 -18.46 27.56 33.37
CA ALA A 158 -18.13 26.68 32.25
C ALA A 158 -19.00 25.40 32.29
N ASN A 159 -19.52 24.96 31.15
CA ASN A 159 -20.30 23.73 31.10
C ASN A 159 -19.34 22.53 31.16
N VAL A 160 -19.37 21.81 32.28
CA VAL A 160 -18.50 20.64 32.54
C VAL A 160 -18.70 19.51 31.53
N ASN A 161 -19.90 19.41 30.93
CA ASN A 161 -20.28 18.38 29.95
C ASN A 161 -20.43 18.96 28.52
N VAL A 162 -19.78 20.09 28.21
CA VAL A 162 -19.69 20.58 26.83
C VAL A 162 -18.94 19.57 25.97
N GLN A 163 -19.35 19.42 24.70
CA GLN A 163 -18.72 18.54 23.73
C GLN A 163 -18.01 19.34 22.64
N ASP A 164 -16.84 18.88 22.20
CA ASP A 164 -16.10 19.45 21.07
C ASP A 164 -16.57 18.87 19.71
N ALA A 165 -15.83 19.15 18.63
CA ALA A 165 -16.18 18.69 17.28
C ALA A 165 -16.08 17.16 17.06
N VAL A 166 -15.51 16.38 17.99
CA VAL A 166 -15.50 14.89 17.97
C VAL A 166 -16.32 14.30 19.12
N PHE A 167 -17.24 15.11 19.66
CA PHE A 167 -18.13 14.78 20.77
C PHE A 167 -17.42 14.49 22.11
N PHE A 168 -16.13 14.83 22.24
CA PHE A 168 -15.40 14.64 23.49
C PHE A 168 -15.72 15.77 24.47
N THR A 169 -15.91 15.41 25.74
CA THR A 169 -16.02 16.38 26.85
C THR A 169 -14.65 16.67 27.45
N PRO A 170 -14.48 17.69 28.32
CA PRO A 170 -13.23 17.91 29.04
C PRO A 170 -12.78 16.67 29.83
N LEU A 171 -13.72 15.85 30.31
CA LEU A 171 -13.44 14.61 31.02
C LEU A 171 -12.89 13.51 30.08
N HIS A 172 -13.36 13.42 28.84
CA HIS A 172 -12.76 12.53 27.83
C HIS A 172 -11.31 12.92 27.55
N ILE A 173 -11.04 14.22 27.39
CA ILE A 173 -9.70 14.75 27.12
C ILE A 173 -8.76 14.50 28.31
N ALA A 174 -9.19 14.81 29.54
CA ALA A 174 -8.39 14.56 30.74
C ALA A 174 -8.05 13.07 30.89
N ALA A 175 -9.01 12.18 30.63
CA ALA A 175 -8.80 10.72 30.63
C ALA A 175 -7.93 10.23 29.46
N TYR A 176 -7.94 10.91 28.30
CA TYR A 176 -7.10 10.57 27.14
C TYR A 176 -5.62 10.93 27.35
N TYR A 177 -5.35 12.05 28.02
CA TYR A 177 -4.01 12.57 28.27
C TYR A 177 -3.39 12.13 29.60
N GLY A 178 -4.19 11.65 30.57
CA GLY A 178 -3.69 11.15 31.85
C GLY A 178 -3.69 12.18 32.99
N HIS A 179 -4.48 13.25 32.85
CA HIS A 179 -4.51 14.36 33.80
C HIS A 179 -5.43 14.08 34.99
N GLU A 180 -4.89 13.37 35.98
CA GLU A 180 -5.60 12.91 37.19
C GLU A 180 -6.23 14.07 37.99
N GLN A 181 -5.49 15.15 38.23
CA GLN A 181 -5.97 16.28 39.03
C GLN A 181 -7.10 17.03 38.31
N VAL A 182 -7.00 17.20 36.98
CA VAL A 182 -8.09 17.77 36.17
C VAL A 182 -9.31 16.86 36.17
N THR A 183 -9.11 15.53 36.12
CA THR A 183 -10.20 14.55 36.24
C THR A 183 -10.95 14.72 37.56
N SER A 184 -10.25 14.78 38.70
CA SER A 184 -10.88 14.99 40.01
C SER A 184 -11.62 16.33 40.10
N VAL A 185 -11.04 17.43 39.57
CA VAL A 185 -11.73 18.73 39.49
C VAL A 185 -13.00 18.64 38.65
N LEU A 186 -12.97 17.99 37.48
CA LEU A 186 -14.16 17.83 36.63
C LEU A 186 -15.26 17.01 37.33
N LEU A 187 -14.90 15.90 37.98
CA LEU A 187 -15.85 15.06 38.74
C LEU A 187 -16.47 15.82 39.92
N LYS A 188 -15.67 16.56 40.69
CA LYS A 188 -16.12 17.45 41.78
C LYS A 188 -17.18 18.48 41.34
N PHE A 189 -17.12 18.93 40.07
CA PHE A 189 -18.09 19.86 39.48
C PHE A 189 -19.22 19.16 38.69
N GLY A 190 -19.39 17.85 38.82
CA GLY A 190 -20.51 17.10 38.24
C GLY A 190 -20.32 16.70 36.77
N ALA A 191 -19.08 16.44 36.34
CA ALA A 191 -18.84 15.82 35.04
C ALA A 191 -19.55 14.45 34.94
N ASP A 192 -20.29 14.26 33.85
CA ASP A 192 -20.99 13.00 33.59
C ASP A 192 -20.02 12.01 32.93
N VAL A 193 -19.66 10.98 33.70
CA VAL A 193 -18.79 9.87 33.30
C VAL A 193 -19.40 8.99 32.19
N ASN A 194 -20.71 9.09 31.96
CA ASN A 194 -21.48 8.31 31.00
C ASN A 194 -21.90 9.12 29.76
N VAL A 195 -21.22 10.23 29.44
CA VAL A 195 -21.28 10.84 28.10
C VAL A 195 -20.49 9.96 27.10
N SER A 196 -20.93 9.92 25.85
CA SER A 196 -20.28 9.19 24.75
C SER A 196 -19.68 10.13 23.72
N GLY A 197 -18.45 9.84 23.28
CA GLY A 197 -17.82 10.44 22.10
C GLY A 197 -18.39 9.89 20.79
N GLU A 198 -17.81 10.32 19.66
CA GLU A 198 -18.34 10.01 18.30
C GLU A 198 -18.40 8.50 17.99
N VAL A 199 -17.46 7.71 18.53
CA VAL A 199 -17.42 6.25 18.36
C VAL A 199 -18.01 5.48 19.55
N GLY A 200 -18.83 6.12 20.38
CA GLY A 200 -19.43 5.51 21.57
C GLY A 200 -18.45 5.33 22.74
N ASP A 201 -17.21 5.78 22.59
CA ASP A 201 -16.21 5.74 23.64
C ASP A 201 -16.54 6.69 24.79
N ARG A 202 -16.00 6.39 25.97
CA ARG A 202 -16.28 7.08 27.25
C ARG A 202 -14.98 7.38 27.96
N PRO A 203 -14.92 8.28 28.96
CA PRO A 203 -13.69 8.55 29.71
C PRO A 203 -13.07 7.27 30.29
N LEU A 204 -13.90 6.33 30.76
CA LEU A 204 -13.45 5.03 31.30
C LEU A 204 -12.82 4.13 30.22
N HIS A 205 -13.33 4.14 28.99
CA HIS A 205 -12.72 3.45 27.85
C HIS A 205 -11.31 4.01 27.55
N LEU A 206 -11.19 5.33 27.52
CA LEU A 206 -9.93 6.03 27.20
C LEU A 206 -8.86 5.80 28.27
N ALA A 207 -9.21 5.96 29.54
CA ALA A 207 -8.31 5.68 30.66
C ALA A 207 -7.87 4.20 30.70
N SER A 208 -8.81 3.27 30.44
CA SER A 208 -8.52 1.83 30.39
C SER A 208 -7.65 1.43 29.19
N ALA A 209 -7.77 2.13 28.05
CA ALA A 209 -6.90 1.91 26.90
C ALA A 209 -5.48 2.45 27.09
N LYS A 210 -5.34 3.58 27.79
CA LYS A 210 -4.05 4.25 28.03
C LYS A 210 -3.28 3.71 29.23
N GLY A 211 -3.93 3.03 30.17
CA GLY A 211 -3.28 2.47 31.37
C GLY A 211 -3.32 3.39 32.59
N PHE A 212 -4.17 4.43 32.58
CA PHE A 212 -4.25 5.41 33.66
C PHE A 212 -5.09 4.91 34.84
N TYR A 213 -4.49 4.00 35.62
CA TYR A 213 -5.13 3.33 36.77
C TYR A 213 -5.82 4.28 37.75
N ASN A 214 -5.16 5.37 38.17
CA ASN A 214 -5.76 6.33 39.10
C ASN A 214 -7.01 7.02 38.51
N ILE A 215 -7.02 7.30 37.20
CA ILE A 215 -8.19 7.87 36.51
C ILE A 215 -9.32 6.83 36.42
N VAL A 216 -9.01 5.56 36.09
CA VAL A 216 -10.00 4.48 36.14
C VAL A 216 -10.62 4.39 37.53
N LYS A 217 -9.79 4.44 38.58
CA LYS A 217 -10.24 4.41 39.96
C LYS A 217 -11.16 5.58 40.30
N LEU A 218 -10.75 6.82 40.01
CA LEU A 218 -11.58 8.03 40.21
C LEU A 218 -12.91 7.97 39.45
N LEU A 219 -12.90 7.53 38.20
CA LEU A 219 -14.12 7.42 37.38
C LEU A 219 -15.11 6.37 37.94
N VAL A 220 -14.60 5.29 38.53
CA VAL A 220 -15.43 4.22 39.12
C VAL A 220 -15.91 4.56 40.54
N GLU A 221 -15.07 5.18 41.37
CA GLU A 221 -15.38 5.51 42.77
C GLU A 221 -16.13 6.83 42.97
N GLU A 222 -15.67 7.92 42.33
CA GLU A 222 -16.24 9.27 42.48
C GLU A 222 -17.24 9.62 41.38
N GLY A 223 -17.06 9.06 40.18
CA GLY A 223 -18.03 9.15 39.10
C GLY A 223 -19.33 8.46 39.49
N SER A 224 -20.45 9.19 39.46
CA SER A 224 -21.77 8.69 39.85
C SER A 224 -22.23 7.52 38.97
N LYS A 225 -21.85 6.29 39.37
CA LYS A 225 -22.01 5.03 38.64
C LYS A 225 -21.51 5.12 37.19
N ALA A 226 -20.19 5.19 36.99
CA ALA A 226 -19.64 4.86 35.69
C ALA A 226 -20.06 3.44 35.28
N ASP A 227 -20.66 3.30 34.11
CA ASP A 227 -21.05 1.99 33.59
C ASP A 227 -19.80 1.26 33.09
N VAL A 228 -19.23 0.42 33.96
CA VAL A 228 -18.06 -0.42 33.69
C VAL A 228 -18.29 -1.48 32.62
N ASN A 229 -19.55 -1.71 32.22
CA ASN A 229 -19.96 -2.62 31.16
C ASN A 229 -20.48 -1.88 29.90
N ALA A 230 -20.43 -0.55 29.87
CA ALA A 230 -20.88 0.23 28.73
C ALA A 230 -20.14 -0.16 27.45
N GLN A 231 -20.87 -0.23 26.35
CA GLN A 231 -20.36 -0.60 25.03
C GLN A 231 -20.07 0.62 24.15
N ASP A 232 -18.95 0.60 23.41
CA ASP A 232 -18.66 1.51 22.30
C ASP A 232 -19.32 1.05 20.99
N ASN A 233 -19.19 1.80 19.89
CA ASN A 233 -19.85 1.48 18.62
C ASN A 233 -19.35 0.17 17.94
N GLU A 234 -18.31 -0.46 18.47
CA GLU A 234 -17.84 -1.80 18.07
C GLU A 234 -18.09 -2.85 19.19
N ASP A 235 -19.01 -2.57 20.12
CA ASP A 235 -19.37 -3.38 21.29
C ASP A 235 -18.22 -3.64 22.28
N HIS A 236 -17.13 -2.86 22.23
CA HIS A 236 -16.06 -2.96 23.24
C HIS A 236 -16.49 -2.34 24.56
N VAL A 237 -15.97 -2.87 25.67
CA VAL A 237 -16.16 -2.35 27.03
C VAL A 237 -14.79 -1.95 27.60
N PRO A 238 -14.67 -1.23 28.73
CA PRO A 238 -13.38 -0.84 29.30
C PRO A 238 -12.42 -2.02 29.51
N LEU A 239 -12.95 -3.16 29.97
CA LEU A 239 -12.19 -4.41 30.15
C LEU A 239 -11.57 -4.94 28.84
N HIS A 240 -12.22 -4.76 27.68
CA HIS A 240 -11.64 -5.12 26.38
C HIS A 240 -10.35 -4.32 26.10
N PHE A 241 -10.34 -3.02 26.40
CA PHE A 241 -9.20 -2.15 26.12
C PHE A 241 -8.01 -2.41 27.03
N CYS A 242 -8.20 -2.47 28.35
CA CYS A 242 -7.09 -2.78 29.26
C CYS A 242 -6.54 -4.19 29.02
N SER A 243 -7.39 -5.14 28.62
CA SER A 243 -6.95 -6.49 28.24
C SER A 243 -6.16 -6.51 26.93
N ARG A 244 -6.57 -5.73 25.91
CA ARG A 244 -5.87 -5.59 24.62
C ARG A 244 -4.49 -4.96 24.77
N PHE A 245 -4.36 -3.95 25.63
CA PHE A 245 -3.10 -3.19 25.80
C PHE A 245 -2.21 -3.67 26.96
N GLY A 246 -2.66 -4.63 27.77
CA GLY A 246 -1.82 -5.30 28.77
C GLY A 246 -1.81 -4.63 30.15
N HIS A 247 -2.78 -3.78 30.45
CA HIS A 247 -2.86 -3.00 31.69
C HIS A 247 -3.41 -3.85 32.85
N HIS A 248 -2.58 -4.79 33.31
CA HIS A 248 -2.90 -5.79 34.32
C HIS A 248 -3.46 -5.19 35.63
N ASN A 249 -2.91 -4.08 36.13
CA ASN A 249 -3.45 -3.39 37.31
C ASN A 249 -4.91 -2.92 37.14
N ILE A 250 -5.31 -2.50 35.94
CA ILE A 250 -6.69 -2.09 35.64
C ILE A 250 -7.58 -3.32 35.48
N VAL A 251 -7.09 -4.40 34.85
CA VAL A 251 -7.82 -5.68 34.76
C VAL A 251 -8.10 -6.23 36.16
N SER A 252 -7.08 -6.26 37.03
CA SER A 252 -7.17 -6.67 38.43
C SER A 252 -8.22 -5.89 39.22
N TYR A 253 -8.27 -4.57 39.00
CA TYR A 253 -9.23 -3.68 39.66
C TYR A 253 -10.65 -3.85 39.12
N LEU A 254 -10.85 -3.85 37.80
CA LEU A 254 -12.17 -4.03 37.19
C LEU A 254 -12.77 -5.41 37.47
N LEU A 255 -11.94 -6.45 37.65
CA LEU A 255 -12.39 -7.80 37.98
C LEU A 255 -12.61 -8.04 39.49
N GLN A 256 -12.58 -6.99 40.32
CA GLN A 256 -12.98 -7.08 41.73
C GLN A 256 -14.49 -7.38 41.84
N SER A 257 -14.85 -8.21 42.82
CA SER A 257 -16.18 -8.82 42.94
C SER A 257 -17.33 -7.84 43.22
N ASP A 258 -17.01 -6.61 43.59
CA ASP A 258 -17.92 -5.53 43.94
C ASP A 258 -18.32 -4.62 42.75
N LEU A 259 -17.64 -4.73 41.61
CA LEU A 259 -17.89 -3.88 40.44
C LEU A 259 -18.87 -4.46 39.39
N GLU A 260 -19.40 -5.66 39.59
CA GLU A 260 -20.37 -6.32 38.68
C GLU A 260 -19.94 -6.36 37.19
N VAL A 261 -18.63 -6.40 36.91
CA VAL A 261 -18.09 -6.46 35.55
C VAL A 261 -18.42 -7.80 34.88
N GLN A 262 -18.73 -7.75 33.58
CA GLN A 262 -19.02 -8.93 32.76
C GLN A 262 -17.74 -9.38 32.01
N PRO A 263 -16.97 -10.35 32.51
CA PRO A 263 -15.68 -10.72 31.93
C PRO A 263 -15.80 -11.54 30.62
N HIS A 264 -17.01 -12.00 30.31
CA HIS A 264 -17.34 -12.81 29.15
C HIS A 264 -18.11 -12.05 28.06
N VAL A 265 -18.28 -10.74 28.23
CA VAL A 265 -18.87 -9.87 27.20
C VAL A 265 -18.11 -9.99 25.89
N ILE A 266 -18.81 -9.85 24.77
CA ILE A 266 -18.26 -9.95 23.41
C ILE A 266 -18.42 -8.63 22.66
N ASN A 267 -17.44 -8.32 21.81
CA ASN A 267 -17.52 -7.23 20.84
C ASN A 267 -18.22 -7.67 19.52
N ILE A 268 -18.31 -6.80 18.51
CA ILE A 268 -18.91 -7.13 17.20
C ILE A 268 -18.21 -8.29 16.46
N TYR A 269 -16.98 -8.62 16.84
CA TYR A 269 -16.21 -9.74 16.29
C TYR A 269 -16.41 -11.03 17.10
N GLY A 270 -17.21 -11.02 18.17
CA GLY A 270 -17.35 -12.14 19.09
C GLY A 270 -16.13 -12.35 20.00
N ASP A 271 -15.15 -11.44 19.97
CA ASP A 271 -13.99 -11.51 20.86
C ASP A 271 -14.40 -11.15 22.28
N THR A 272 -13.94 -11.93 23.26
CA THR A 272 -13.97 -11.54 24.68
C THR A 272 -12.70 -10.79 25.07
N PRO A 273 -12.62 -10.16 26.26
CA PRO A 273 -11.39 -9.55 26.75
C PRO A 273 -10.19 -10.51 26.77
N LEU A 274 -10.42 -11.80 27.03
CA LEU A 274 -9.37 -12.84 26.97
C LEU A 274 -8.82 -13.04 25.54
N HIS A 275 -9.69 -13.05 24.51
CA HIS A 275 -9.24 -13.14 23.12
C HIS A 275 -8.29 -11.98 22.78
N LEU A 276 -8.65 -10.75 23.17
CA LEU A 276 -7.83 -9.56 22.92
C LEU A 276 -6.49 -9.58 23.70
N ALA A 277 -6.47 -10.11 24.92
CA ALA A 277 -5.23 -10.35 25.66
C ALA A 277 -4.34 -11.38 24.95
N CYS A 278 -4.93 -12.48 24.47
CA CYS A 278 -4.25 -13.55 23.75
C CYS A 278 -3.67 -13.09 22.40
N TYR A 279 -4.41 -12.37 21.56
CA TYR A 279 -3.89 -11.76 20.33
C TYR A 279 -2.70 -10.83 20.59
N ASN A 280 -2.62 -10.22 21.77
CA ASN A 280 -1.56 -9.27 22.11
C ASN A 280 -0.41 -9.87 22.91
N GLY A 281 -0.50 -11.14 23.32
CA GLY A 281 0.56 -11.80 24.10
C GLY A 281 0.63 -11.34 25.56
N ASN A 282 -0.44 -10.73 26.06
CA ASN A 282 -0.50 -10.11 27.39
C ASN A 282 -0.67 -11.19 28.47
N PHE A 283 0.44 -11.85 28.81
CA PHE A 283 0.47 -13.04 29.67
C PHE A 283 -0.21 -12.85 31.03
N GLU A 284 0.22 -11.86 31.82
CA GLU A 284 -0.32 -11.66 33.19
C GLU A 284 -1.82 -11.31 33.17
N VAL A 285 -2.28 -10.52 32.19
CA VAL A 285 -3.70 -10.24 31.96
C VAL A 285 -4.48 -11.51 31.66
N ALA A 286 -4.03 -12.31 30.70
CA ALA A 286 -4.75 -13.52 30.30
C ALA A 286 -4.80 -14.55 31.45
N LYS A 287 -3.71 -14.65 32.21
CA LYS A 287 -3.60 -15.46 33.43
C LYS A 287 -4.57 -14.99 34.51
N GLU A 288 -4.63 -13.68 34.78
CA GLU A 288 -5.55 -13.10 35.76
C GLU A 288 -7.01 -13.32 35.37
N ILE A 289 -7.39 -13.05 34.10
CA ILE A 289 -8.75 -13.31 33.62
C ILE A 289 -9.11 -14.79 33.85
N VAL A 290 -8.26 -15.73 33.43
CA VAL A 290 -8.51 -17.17 33.61
C VAL A 290 -8.57 -17.57 35.09
N GLN A 291 -7.81 -16.91 35.97
CA GLN A 291 -7.86 -17.16 37.42
C GLN A 291 -9.16 -16.66 38.06
N VAL A 292 -9.71 -15.53 37.62
CA VAL A 292 -10.97 -14.97 38.14
C VAL A 292 -12.20 -15.65 37.54
N THR A 293 -12.19 -15.90 36.23
CA THR A 293 -13.37 -16.42 35.50
C THR A 293 -13.41 -17.95 35.38
N GLY A 294 -12.31 -18.62 35.73
CA GLY A 294 -12.14 -20.05 35.52
C GLY A 294 -12.09 -20.43 34.04
N THR A 295 -12.40 -21.70 33.75
CA THR A 295 -12.20 -22.27 32.42
C THR A 295 -13.25 -21.88 31.38
N GLU A 296 -14.36 -21.24 31.77
CA GLU A 296 -15.44 -20.87 30.83
C GLU A 296 -14.96 -19.91 29.73
N SER A 297 -14.04 -18.99 30.05
CA SER A 297 -13.46 -18.06 29.07
C SER A 297 -12.64 -18.75 27.99
N LEU A 298 -12.05 -19.92 28.27
CA LEU A 298 -11.13 -20.62 27.37
C LEU A 298 -11.85 -21.31 26.21
N THR A 299 -13.11 -21.71 26.42
CA THR A 299 -13.93 -22.48 25.47
C THR A 299 -14.86 -21.62 24.62
N LYS A 300 -14.94 -20.31 24.87
CA LYS A 300 -15.74 -19.40 24.02
C LYS A 300 -15.03 -19.19 22.68
N GLU A 301 -15.84 -19.11 21.62
CA GLU A 301 -15.38 -18.89 20.25
C GLU A 301 -15.97 -17.59 19.70
N ASN A 302 -15.15 -16.85 18.95
CA ASN A 302 -15.55 -15.62 18.28
C ASN A 302 -16.22 -15.88 16.91
N ILE A 303 -16.55 -14.84 16.11
CA ILE A 303 -17.22 -15.05 14.80
C ILE A 303 -16.39 -15.82 13.78
N PHE A 304 -15.07 -15.91 14.01
CA PHE A 304 -14.11 -16.64 13.19
C PHE A 304 -13.89 -18.08 13.68
N SER A 305 -14.58 -18.50 14.75
CA SER A 305 -14.39 -19.79 15.44
C SER A 305 -12.99 -19.94 16.07
N GLU A 306 -12.29 -18.83 16.33
CA GLU A 306 -11.08 -18.84 17.13
C GLU A 306 -11.47 -18.84 18.62
N THR A 307 -10.83 -19.70 19.41
CA THR A 307 -10.81 -19.63 20.89
C THR A 307 -9.64 -18.79 21.39
N ALA A 308 -9.55 -18.52 22.69
CA ALA A 308 -8.40 -17.86 23.32
C ALA A 308 -7.03 -18.50 22.93
N PHE A 309 -6.98 -19.83 22.81
CA PHE A 309 -5.80 -20.56 22.33
C PHE A 309 -5.47 -20.23 20.87
N HIS A 310 -6.46 -20.22 19.98
CA HIS A 310 -6.28 -19.79 18.59
C HIS A 310 -5.77 -18.35 18.51
N SER A 311 -6.37 -17.43 19.26
CA SER A 311 -5.96 -16.02 19.30
C SER A 311 -4.49 -15.84 19.72
N ALA A 312 -4.02 -16.63 20.70
CA ALA A 312 -2.62 -16.62 21.12
C ALA A 312 -1.68 -17.14 20.01
N CYS A 313 -2.12 -18.13 19.23
CA CYS A 313 -1.35 -18.65 18.10
C CYS A 313 -1.34 -17.75 16.86
N THR A 314 -2.43 -17.00 16.60
CA THR A 314 -2.60 -16.16 15.40
C THR A 314 -1.51 -15.09 15.26
N TYR A 315 -1.15 -14.37 16.32
CA TYR A 315 -0.03 -13.42 16.28
C TYR A 315 1.26 -13.90 16.95
N GLY A 316 1.25 -15.05 17.63
CA GLY A 316 2.46 -15.74 18.13
C GLY A 316 3.35 -14.90 19.05
N LYS A 317 2.81 -13.83 19.65
CA LYS A 317 3.59 -12.79 20.36
C LYS A 317 4.26 -13.29 21.64
N ASN A 318 3.70 -14.31 22.29
CA ASN A 318 4.17 -14.81 23.58
C ASN A 318 3.96 -16.34 23.68
N ILE A 319 5.06 -17.10 23.74
CA ILE A 319 5.02 -18.57 23.83
C ILE A 319 4.66 -19.03 25.25
N ASP A 320 5.06 -18.31 26.30
CA ASP A 320 4.72 -18.63 27.68
C ASP A 320 3.21 -18.51 27.93
N LEU A 321 2.54 -17.59 27.23
CA LEU A 321 1.08 -17.53 27.19
C LEU A 321 0.45 -18.76 26.51
N VAL A 322 0.96 -19.16 25.35
CA VAL A 322 0.47 -20.40 24.68
C VAL A 322 0.67 -21.61 25.58
N LYS A 323 1.82 -21.71 26.25
CA LYS A 323 2.11 -22.76 27.23
C LYS A 323 1.12 -22.74 28.40
N PHE A 324 0.92 -21.59 29.06
CA PHE A 324 -0.04 -21.47 30.16
C PHE A 324 -1.47 -21.84 29.76
N LEU A 325 -1.89 -21.51 28.53
CA LEU A 325 -3.18 -21.93 28.01
C LEU A 325 -3.25 -23.45 27.81
N LEU A 326 -2.19 -24.10 27.30
CA LEU A 326 -2.10 -25.56 27.19
C LEU A 326 -2.02 -26.28 28.54
N ASP A 327 -1.46 -25.63 29.57
CA ASP A 327 -1.45 -26.13 30.95
C ASP A 327 -2.87 -26.12 31.58
N GLN A 328 -3.88 -25.51 30.93
CA GLN A 328 -5.28 -25.58 31.38
C GLN A 328 -5.99 -26.81 30.82
N ASN A 329 -6.54 -27.65 31.70
CA ASN A 329 -7.28 -28.88 31.33
C ASN A 329 -8.43 -28.71 30.32
N ALA A 330 -8.92 -27.48 30.10
CA ALA A 330 -9.99 -27.17 29.15
C ALA A 330 -9.51 -26.88 27.71
N VAL A 331 -8.19 -26.78 27.48
CA VAL A 331 -7.62 -26.42 26.18
C VAL A 331 -7.03 -27.65 25.49
N ASN A 332 -7.43 -27.89 24.25
CA ASN A 332 -6.85 -28.92 23.39
C ASN A 332 -5.98 -28.26 22.31
N ILE A 333 -4.71 -28.68 22.22
CA ILE A 333 -3.76 -28.20 21.20
C ILE A 333 -4.25 -28.43 19.76
N ASN A 334 -5.09 -29.45 19.58
CA ASN A 334 -5.72 -29.85 18.33
C ASN A 334 -7.22 -29.48 18.28
N HIS A 335 -7.69 -28.50 19.08
CA HIS A 335 -9.03 -27.94 18.92
C HIS A 335 -9.20 -27.40 17.49
N ARG A 336 -10.36 -27.65 16.89
CA ARG A 336 -10.67 -27.27 15.51
C ARG A 336 -11.83 -26.29 15.49
N GLY A 337 -11.60 -25.10 14.92
CA GLY A 337 -12.66 -24.15 14.61
C GLY A 337 -13.62 -24.69 13.54
N ARG A 338 -14.68 -23.93 13.24
CA ARG A 338 -15.78 -24.28 12.32
C ARG A 338 -15.34 -24.67 10.90
N ASP A 339 -14.27 -24.08 10.39
CA ASP A 339 -13.68 -24.42 9.10
C ASP A 339 -12.65 -25.56 9.20
N GLY A 340 -12.31 -26.02 10.41
CA GLY A 340 -11.35 -27.09 10.68
C GLY A 340 -9.95 -26.61 11.10
N HIS A 341 -9.68 -25.30 11.12
CA HIS A 341 -8.37 -24.75 11.48
C HIS A 341 -8.01 -25.01 12.96
N THR A 342 -6.72 -25.12 13.24
CA THR A 342 -6.15 -25.30 14.59
C THR A 342 -5.17 -24.18 14.93
N GLY A 343 -4.72 -24.07 16.20
CA GLY A 343 -3.65 -23.13 16.57
C GLY A 343 -2.37 -23.31 15.74
N LEU A 344 -2.03 -24.54 15.35
CA LEU A 344 -0.91 -24.82 14.44
C LEU A 344 -1.14 -24.24 13.04
N HIS A 345 -2.36 -24.31 12.52
CA HIS A 345 -2.71 -23.68 11.25
C HIS A 345 -2.53 -22.15 11.31
N SER A 346 -3.01 -21.49 12.36
CA SER A 346 -2.84 -20.04 12.55
C SER A 346 -1.36 -19.65 12.67
N ALA A 347 -0.57 -20.40 13.44
CA ALA A 347 0.87 -20.17 13.59
C ALA A 347 1.64 -20.33 12.25
N CYS A 348 1.27 -21.33 11.45
CA CYS A 348 1.81 -21.57 10.11
C CYS A 348 1.44 -20.46 9.11
N TYR A 349 0.18 -19.99 9.12
CA TYR A 349 -0.30 -18.93 8.23
C TYR A 349 0.40 -17.59 8.51
N HIS A 350 0.64 -17.26 9.78
CA HIS A 350 1.26 -15.99 10.17
C HIS A 350 2.78 -16.00 10.29
N GLY A 351 3.46 -17.14 10.08
CA GLY A 351 4.92 -17.21 9.95
C GLY A 351 5.68 -17.43 11.26
N HIS A 352 5.03 -17.91 12.31
CA HIS A 352 5.60 -17.98 13.66
C HIS A 352 6.43 -19.25 13.89
N ILE A 353 7.57 -19.41 13.19
CA ILE A 353 8.35 -20.66 13.18
C ILE A 353 8.70 -21.23 14.57
N ARG A 354 9.06 -20.37 15.55
CA ARG A 354 9.35 -20.82 16.93
C ARG A 354 8.12 -21.37 17.64
N LEU A 355 6.95 -20.79 17.37
CA LEU A 355 5.68 -21.29 17.89
C LEU A 355 5.26 -22.57 17.16
N VAL A 356 5.45 -22.66 15.85
CA VAL A 356 5.19 -23.91 15.09
C VAL A 356 6.01 -25.07 15.64
N GLN A 357 7.32 -24.87 15.85
CA GLN A 357 8.19 -25.85 16.52
C GLN A 357 7.64 -26.25 17.89
N PHE A 358 7.36 -25.28 18.75
CA PHE A 358 6.79 -25.52 20.09
C PHE A 358 5.48 -26.31 20.05
N LEU A 359 4.55 -25.98 19.15
CA LEU A 359 3.28 -26.68 19.02
C LEU A 359 3.46 -28.13 18.55
N LEU A 360 4.36 -28.38 17.59
CA LEU A 360 4.69 -29.74 17.13
C LEU A 360 5.29 -30.58 18.27
N ASP A 361 6.25 -30.01 19.02
CA ASP A 361 6.91 -30.67 20.16
C ASP A 361 5.95 -30.97 21.32
N ASN A 362 4.84 -30.23 21.43
CA ASN A 362 3.76 -30.46 22.38
C ASN A 362 2.58 -31.26 21.80
N GLY A 363 2.76 -31.94 20.65
CA GLY A 363 1.81 -32.92 20.13
C GLY A 363 0.73 -32.38 19.18
N ALA A 364 0.91 -31.19 18.61
CA ALA A 364 0.04 -30.72 17.54
C ALA A 364 0.09 -31.68 16.33
N ASP A 365 -1.06 -31.88 15.68
CA ASP A 365 -1.19 -32.73 14.49
C ASP A 365 -1.21 -31.88 13.22
N MET A 366 -0.11 -31.98 12.48
CA MET A 366 0.10 -31.32 11.19
C MET A 366 -0.72 -31.91 10.02
N ASN A 367 -1.39 -33.05 10.24
CA ASN A 367 -2.23 -33.72 9.23
C ASN A 367 -3.70 -33.30 9.31
N LEU A 368 -4.10 -32.57 10.36
CA LEU A 368 -5.42 -31.96 10.43
C LEU A 368 -5.59 -30.95 9.28
N VAL A 369 -6.84 -30.79 8.84
CA VAL A 369 -7.20 -29.99 7.67
C VAL A 369 -8.24 -28.92 7.98
N ALA A 370 -8.15 -27.80 7.29
CA ALA A 370 -9.13 -26.73 7.28
C ALA A 370 -9.68 -26.51 5.85
N CYS A 371 -10.98 -26.36 5.71
CA CYS A 371 -11.63 -25.96 4.46
C CYS A 371 -11.45 -24.45 4.25
N ASP A 372 -11.15 -23.98 3.04
CA ASP A 372 -11.20 -22.53 2.76
C ASP A 372 -12.60 -22.08 2.30
N PRO A 373 -13.36 -21.28 3.08
CA PRO A 373 -14.68 -20.78 2.69
C PRO A 373 -14.67 -19.80 1.51
N SER A 374 -13.50 -19.31 1.06
CA SER A 374 -13.44 -18.33 -0.03
C SER A 374 -13.51 -18.95 -1.43
N ARG A 375 -13.57 -20.28 -1.56
CA ARG A 375 -13.67 -20.98 -2.85
C ARG A 375 -15.12 -21.31 -3.17
N SER A 376 -15.68 -20.64 -4.18
CA SER A 376 -17.08 -20.81 -4.63
C SER A 376 -17.33 -22.09 -5.46
N SER A 377 -16.31 -22.89 -5.73
CA SER A 377 -16.45 -24.24 -6.28
C SER A 377 -16.99 -25.17 -5.19
N GLY A 378 -18.10 -25.87 -5.43
CA GLY A 378 -18.80 -26.67 -4.42
C GLY A 378 -18.07 -27.90 -3.84
N GLU A 379 -16.77 -28.05 -4.12
CA GLU A 379 -15.88 -29.02 -3.49
C GLU A 379 -15.18 -28.35 -2.30
N LYS A 380 -15.27 -28.95 -1.11
CA LYS A 380 -14.57 -28.47 0.08
C LYS A 380 -13.08 -28.80 -0.05
N ASP A 381 -12.30 -27.85 -0.58
CA ASP A 381 -10.83 -27.96 -0.59
C ASP A 381 -10.28 -27.93 0.85
N GLU A 382 -10.03 -29.11 1.38
CA GLU A 382 -9.37 -29.35 2.66
C GLU A 382 -7.85 -29.09 2.54
N GLN A 383 -7.30 -28.26 3.43
CA GLN A 383 -5.90 -27.82 3.40
C GLN A 383 -5.22 -28.07 4.75
N THR A 384 -3.99 -28.58 4.74
CA THR A 384 -3.17 -28.74 5.97
C THR A 384 -2.41 -27.45 6.32
N CYS A 385 -1.90 -27.37 7.56
CA CYS A 385 -1.07 -26.24 7.99
C CYS A 385 0.20 -26.05 7.13
N LEU A 386 0.72 -27.13 6.53
CA LEU A 386 1.82 -27.10 5.55
C LEU A 386 1.44 -26.31 4.29
N MET A 387 0.21 -26.48 3.80
CA MET A 387 -0.29 -25.77 2.63
C MET A 387 -0.44 -24.27 2.92
N TRP A 388 -0.88 -23.90 4.13
CA TRP A 388 -0.98 -22.49 4.55
C TRP A 388 0.38 -21.83 4.77
N ALA A 389 1.36 -22.53 5.32
CA ALA A 389 2.74 -22.05 5.41
C ALA A 389 3.33 -21.77 4.02
N TYR A 390 3.05 -22.66 3.05
CA TYR A 390 3.47 -22.46 1.65
C TYR A 390 2.73 -21.28 1.01
N GLU A 391 1.39 -21.18 1.15
CA GLU A 391 0.58 -20.09 0.55
C GLU A 391 1.05 -18.69 0.95
N LYS A 392 1.76 -18.58 2.08
CA LYS A 392 2.29 -17.33 2.62
C LYS A 392 3.79 -17.14 2.44
N GLY A 393 4.47 -18.07 1.77
CA GLY A 393 5.91 -18.01 1.48
C GLY A 393 6.81 -18.24 2.69
N HIS A 394 6.33 -18.97 3.71
CA HIS A 394 7.11 -19.26 4.91
C HIS A 394 8.00 -20.48 4.72
N ASP A 395 8.96 -20.39 3.80
CA ASP A 395 9.82 -21.51 3.34
C ASP A 395 10.50 -22.26 4.50
N ALA A 396 10.91 -21.55 5.55
CA ALA A 396 11.52 -22.15 6.74
C ALA A 396 10.53 -23.02 7.53
N ILE A 397 9.25 -22.64 7.59
CA ILE A 397 8.17 -23.44 8.20
C ILE A 397 7.80 -24.62 7.31
N VAL A 398 7.73 -24.42 5.99
CA VAL A 398 7.55 -25.51 5.02
C VAL A 398 8.66 -26.55 5.15
N THR A 399 9.90 -26.09 5.33
CA THR A 399 11.08 -26.95 5.51
C THR A 399 11.00 -27.70 6.84
N LEU A 400 10.67 -27.01 7.94
CA LEU A 400 10.45 -27.61 9.25
C LEU A 400 9.39 -28.71 9.17
N LEU A 401 8.18 -28.40 8.70
CA LEU A 401 7.07 -29.35 8.63
C LEU A 401 7.40 -30.57 7.74
N LYS A 402 8.11 -30.40 6.63
CA LYS A 402 8.52 -31.51 5.75
C LYS A 402 9.50 -32.50 6.39
N HIS A 403 10.31 -32.06 7.36
CA HIS A 403 11.38 -32.86 7.96
C HIS A 403 11.17 -33.13 9.46
N TYR A 404 10.08 -32.63 10.04
CA TYR A 404 9.75 -32.83 11.45
C TYR A 404 9.51 -34.32 11.72
N LYS A 405 10.16 -34.83 12.77
CA LYS A 405 9.94 -36.16 13.33
C LYS A 405 9.61 -36.01 14.80
N ARG A 406 8.64 -36.77 15.31
CA ARG A 406 8.28 -36.73 16.72
C ARG A 406 9.40 -37.40 17.55
N PRO A 407 9.90 -36.77 18.63
CA PRO A 407 10.97 -37.34 19.46
C PRO A 407 10.69 -38.73 20.04
N GLN A 408 9.41 -39.14 20.12
CA GLN A 408 8.99 -40.44 20.65
C GLN A 408 9.10 -41.60 19.63
N GLU A 409 9.48 -41.34 18.37
CA GLU A 409 9.74 -42.38 17.36
C GLU A 409 11.16 -43.01 17.52
N GLU A 410 12.01 -42.47 18.39
CA GLU A 410 13.34 -43.02 18.71
C GLU A 410 13.31 -44.10 19.81
N LEU A 411 12.62 -45.20 19.53
CA LEU A 411 12.81 -46.48 20.25
C LEU A 411 13.35 -47.53 19.26
N PRO A 412 14.54 -48.11 19.50
CA PRO A 412 15.15 -49.05 18.56
C PRO A 412 14.41 -50.39 18.58
N CYS A 413 13.42 -50.53 17.69
CA CYS A 413 12.76 -51.81 17.46
C CYS A 413 13.65 -52.71 16.57
N ASN A 414 13.92 -53.92 17.07
CA ASN A 414 14.91 -54.83 16.53
C ASN A 414 14.70 -55.22 15.05
N GLU A 415 15.82 -55.58 14.40
CA GLU A 415 15.82 -56.32 13.15
C GLU A 415 15.02 -57.64 13.27
N TYR A 416 14.51 -58.12 12.13
CA TYR A 416 13.73 -59.36 11.93
C TYR A 416 12.30 -59.40 12.47
N SER A 417 11.35 -58.97 11.62
CA SER A 417 10.11 -59.72 11.37
C SER A 417 9.58 -59.50 9.95
N GLN A 418 8.95 -60.53 9.38
CA GLN A 418 8.53 -60.61 7.99
C GLN A 418 7.16 -59.92 7.72
N PRO A 419 6.74 -59.72 6.45
CA PRO A 419 5.71 -58.75 6.12
C PRO A 419 4.28 -59.25 6.36
N GLY A 420 3.52 -58.51 7.17
CA GLY A 420 2.07 -58.69 7.32
C GLY A 420 1.55 -58.26 8.69
N GLY A 421 1.00 -57.05 8.80
CA GLY A 421 0.31 -56.57 10.00
C GLY A 421 0.46 -55.07 10.25
N ASP A 422 -0.53 -54.28 9.82
CA ASP A 422 -0.98 -52.95 10.29
C ASP A 422 -0.02 -51.95 10.99
N GLY A 423 1.27 -51.97 10.64
CA GLY A 423 2.14 -50.80 10.84
C GLY A 423 1.74 -49.71 9.86
N SER A 424 1.08 -48.65 10.32
CA SER A 424 0.67 -47.51 9.50
C SER A 424 1.84 -46.61 9.10
N TYR A 425 2.76 -47.17 8.29
CA TYR A 425 3.79 -46.42 7.58
C TYR A 425 3.13 -45.61 6.46
N VAL A 426 2.46 -44.52 6.85
CA VAL A 426 1.80 -43.63 5.91
C VAL A 426 2.88 -42.98 5.06
N SER A 427 2.85 -43.31 3.77
CA SER A 427 3.75 -42.70 2.81
C SER A 427 3.57 -41.19 2.84
N VAL A 428 4.64 -40.47 3.19
CA VAL A 428 4.74 -39.03 2.91
C VAL A 428 4.26 -38.83 1.47
N PRO A 429 3.37 -37.85 1.18
CA PRO A 429 2.97 -37.60 -0.20
C PRO A 429 4.22 -37.35 -1.03
N SER A 430 4.54 -38.31 -1.91
CA SER A 430 5.53 -38.06 -2.95
C SER A 430 5.13 -36.76 -3.67
N PRO A 431 6.07 -35.89 -4.09
CA PRO A 431 5.74 -34.73 -4.92
C PRO A 431 4.92 -35.10 -6.17
N LEU A 432 4.98 -36.39 -6.54
CA LEU A 432 4.04 -37.07 -7.42
C LEU A 432 3.08 -37.94 -6.60
N GLY A 433 2.04 -37.33 -6.04
CA GLY A 433 0.89 -38.07 -5.50
C GLY A 433 0.32 -39.01 -6.56
N LYS A 434 -0.24 -40.16 -6.14
CA LYS A 434 -0.76 -41.23 -7.03
C LYS A 434 -1.50 -40.63 -8.23
N ILE A 435 -0.98 -40.86 -9.43
CA ILE A 435 -1.48 -40.26 -10.68
C ILE A 435 -2.97 -40.60 -10.85
N LYS A 436 -3.83 -39.61 -10.58
CA LYS A 436 -5.27 -39.65 -10.86
C LYS A 436 -5.80 -38.37 -11.54
N SER A 437 -4.96 -37.36 -11.71
CA SER A 437 -5.25 -36.19 -12.56
C SER A 437 -3.95 -35.60 -13.10
N MET A 438 -3.84 -35.50 -14.43
CA MET A 438 -2.84 -34.68 -15.11
C MET A 438 -3.51 -33.35 -15.40
N THR A 439 -3.08 -32.27 -14.76
CA THR A 439 -3.64 -30.94 -15.05
C THR A 439 -3.05 -30.38 -16.35
N LYS A 440 -3.80 -29.52 -17.05
CA LYS A 440 -3.36 -28.92 -18.32
C LYS A 440 -2.04 -28.17 -18.14
N GLU A 441 -1.93 -27.41 -17.05
CA GLU A 441 -0.79 -26.56 -16.71
C GLU A 441 0.48 -27.42 -16.50
N LYS A 442 0.34 -28.63 -15.96
CA LYS A 442 1.45 -29.59 -15.83
C LYS A 442 1.85 -30.21 -17.18
N ALA A 443 0.89 -30.41 -18.09
CA ALA A 443 1.18 -30.85 -19.46
C ALA A 443 1.90 -29.74 -20.25
N ASP A 444 1.46 -28.49 -20.13
CA ASP A 444 2.04 -27.32 -20.83
C ASP A 444 3.50 -27.07 -20.39
N VAL A 445 3.83 -27.21 -19.08
CA VAL A 445 5.21 -27.15 -18.57
C VAL A 445 6.07 -28.32 -19.07
N LEU A 446 5.52 -29.53 -19.15
CA LEU A 446 6.23 -30.70 -19.68
C LEU A 446 6.47 -30.60 -21.20
N LEU A 447 5.51 -30.04 -21.94
CA LEU A 447 5.65 -29.76 -23.38
C LEU A 447 6.77 -28.75 -23.60
N LEU A 448 6.72 -27.60 -22.91
CA LEU A 448 7.78 -26.59 -22.97
C LEU A 448 9.15 -27.16 -22.60
N ARG A 449 9.22 -28.01 -21.56
CA ARG A 449 10.46 -28.67 -21.15
C ARG A 449 11.03 -29.58 -22.25
N ALA A 450 10.19 -30.20 -23.07
CA ALA A 450 10.58 -31.06 -24.18
C ALA A 450 10.94 -30.29 -25.46
N GLU A 451 10.25 -29.17 -25.73
CA GLU A 451 10.49 -28.31 -26.89
C GLU A 451 11.70 -27.37 -26.72
N LEU A 452 11.96 -26.90 -25.49
CA LEU A 452 13.08 -26.00 -25.21
C LEU A 452 14.43 -26.69 -25.50
N PRO A 453 15.35 -26.07 -26.28
CA PRO A 453 16.67 -26.64 -26.51
C PRO A 453 17.50 -26.81 -25.22
N SER A 454 18.13 -27.97 -25.05
CA SER A 454 18.89 -28.39 -23.84
C SER A 454 19.88 -27.37 -23.27
N ARG A 455 20.47 -26.53 -24.12
CA ARG A 455 21.37 -25.42 -23.73
C ARG A 455 20.73 -24.39 -22.79
N PHE A 456 19.41 -24.23 -22.87
CA PHE A 456 18.63 -23.24 -22.11
C PHE A 456 18.03 -23.79 -20.82
N HIS A 457 18.12 -25.10 -20.53
CA HIS A 457 17.75 -25.64 -19.22
C HIS A 457 18.81 -25.25 -18.19
N LEU A 458 18.34 -24.68 -17.08
CA LEU A 458 19.13 -24.31 -15.91
C LEU A 458 18.52 -24.94 -14.65
N GLN A 459 19.34 -25.49 -13.77
CA GLN A 459 18.91 -25.82 -12.40
C GLN A 459 19.02 -24.59 -11.51
N LEU A 460 18.14 -24.44 -10.51
CA LEU A 460 18.19 -23.30 -9.59
C LEU A 460 19.50 -23.24 -8.79
N SER A 461 20.15 -24.38 -8.58
CA SER A 461 21.48 -24.52 -7.97
C SER A 461 22.65 -24.01 -8.85
N GLU A 462 22.43 -23.74 -10.14
CA GLU A 462 23.44 -23.11 -11.02
C GLU A 462 23.44 -21.57 -10.90
N ILE A 463 22.57 -21.00 -10.05
CA ILE A 463 22.27 -19.57 -9.99
C ILE A 463 22.61 -18.98 -8.61
N GLU A 464 23.53 -18.02 -8.59
CA GLU A 464 23.90 -17.24 -7.41
C GLU A 464 23.14 -15.91 -7.37
N PHE A 465 22.17 -15.77 -6.46
CA PHE A 465 21.45 -14.53 -6.22
C PHE A 465 22.32 -13.51 -5.48
N HIS A 466 22.34 -12.25 -5.94
CA HIS A 466 23.11 -11.18 -5.30
C HIS A 466 22.20 -10.06 -4.76
N GLU A 467 21.70 -9.17 -5.62
CA GLU A 467 20.90 -8.00 -5.23
C GLU A 467 19.57 -7.93 -6.01
N ILE A 468 18.52 -7.35 -5.40
CA ILE A 468 17.25 -7.11 -6.08
C ILE A 468 17.40 -5.85 -6.93
N ILE A 469 17.17 -5.97 -8.24
CA ILE A 469 17.26 -4.87 -9.21
C ILE A 469 15.90 -4.43 -9.74
N GLY A 470 14.82 -5.15 -9.41
CA GLY A 470 13.46 -4.77 -9.78
C GLY A 470 12.39 -5.65 -9.12
N SER A 471 11.15 -5.18 -9.13
CA SER A 471 10.00 -5.95 -8.66
C SER A 471 8.74 -5.55 -9.40
N GLY A 472 8.00 -6.52 -9.95
CA GLY A 472 6.76 -6.30 -10.68
C GLY A 472 5.63 -7.23 -10.25
N SER A 473 4.54 -7.24 -11.03
CA SER A 473 3.37 -8.10 -10.81
C SER A 473 3.75 -9.58 -10.73
N PHE A 474 4.69 -10.02 -11.56
CA PHE A 474 5.06 -11.43 -11.73
C PHE A 474 6.13 -11.93 -10.75
N GLY A 475 6.81 -11.02 -10.03
CA GLY A 475 7.82 -11.38 -9.03
C GLY A 475 8.98 -10.39 -8.91
N LYS A 476 10.09 -10.85 -8.34
CA LYS A 476 11.31 -10.05 -8.12
C LYS A 476 12.36 -10.38 -9.18
N VAL A 477 13.04 -9.35 -9.68
CA VAL A 477 14.19 -9.46 -10.57
C VAL A 477 15.46 -9.25 -9.74
N TYR A 478 16.36 -10.22 -9.82
CA TYR A 478 17.64 -10.20 -9.13
C TYR A 478 18.77 -10.06 -10.15
N LYS A 479 19.81 -9.32 -9.80
CA LYS A 479 21.13 -9.51 -10.40
C LYS A 479 21.78 -10.72 -9.75
N GLY A 480 22.47 -11.51 -10.54
CA GLY A 480 23.19 -12.66 -10.03
C GLY A 480 24.25 -13.18 -10.99
N ARG A 481 24.74 -14.39 -10.70
CA ARG A 481 25.69 -15.11 -11.55
C ARG A 481 25.12 -16.46 -11.95
N CYS A 482 25.28 -16.83 -13.21
CA CYS A 482 24.93 -18.14 -13.76
C CYS A 482 26.03 -18.57 -14.72
N ARG A 483 26.62 -19.76 -14.54
CA ARG A 483 27.71 -20.31 -15.37
C ARG A 483 28.85 -19.27 -15.62
N ASN A 484 29.31 -18.61 -14.56
CA ASN A 484 30.32 -17.53 -14.57
C ASN A 484 29.97 -16.24 -15.36
N LYS A 485 28.73 -16.05 -15.80
CA LYS A 485 28.25 -14.80 -16.40
C LYS A 485 27.36 -14.03 -15.43
N ILE A 486 27.43 -12.70 -15.45
CA ILE A 486 26.49 -11.83 -14.73
C ILE A 486 25.16 -11.82 -15.50
N VAL A 487 24.06 -12.05 -14.79
CA VAL A 487 22.73 -12.26 -15.36
C VAL A 487 21.64 -11.54 -14.57
N ALA A 488 20.53 -11.24 -15.24
CA ALA A 488 19.27 -10.85 -14.60
C ALA A 488 18.39 -12.10 -14.45
N ILE A 489 17.80 -12.28 -13.27
CA ILE A 489 17.05 -13.46 -12.86
C ILE A 489 15.65 -13.02 -12.41
N LYS A 490 14.65 -13.20 -13.26
CA LYS A 490 13.24 -12.93 -12.95
C LYS A 490 12.66 -14.17 -12.26
N ARG A 491 12.55 -14.13 -10.93
CA ARG A 491 11.89 -15.18 -10.14
C ARG A 491 10.37 -14.96 -10.20
N TYR A 492 9.65 -15.94 -10.75
CA TYR A 492 8.20 -15.97 -10.67
C TYR A 492 7.76 -16.27 -9.24
N ARG A 493 6.59 -15.73 -8.82
CA ARG A 493 6.09 -15.90 -7.45
C ARG A 493 5.78 -17.37 -7.16
N ALA A 494 6.48 -17.93 -6.17
CA ALA A 494 6.23 -19.28 -5.65
C ALA A 494 5.00 -19.33 -4.73
N ASN A 495 3.82 -18.95 -5.25
CA ASN A 495 2.56 -19.31 -4.60
C ASN A 495 2.31 -20.82 -4.77
N THR A 496 1.61 -21.47 -3.83
CA THR A 496 1.30 -22.92 -3.86
C THR A 496 0.60 -23.36 -5.15
N TYR A 497 -0.07 -22.40 -5.77
CA TYR A 497 -0.42 -22.44 -7.18
C TYR A 497 0.06 -21.10 -7.78
N CYS A 498 0.98 -21.16 -8.75
CA CYS A 498 0.86 -20.22 -9.85
C CYS A 498 -0.59 -20.30 -10.32
N SER A 499 -1.28 -19.16 -10.46
CA SER A 499 -2.60 -19.19 -11.10
C SER A 499 -2.46 -19.80 -12.49
N LYS A 500 -3.54 -20.31 -13.09
CA LYS A 500 -3.48 -20.85 -14.45
C LYS A 500 -2.80 -19.85 -15.40
N SER A 501 -3.16 -18.58 -15.26
CA SER A 501 -2.51 -17.44 -15.90
C SER A 501 -1.01 -17.31 -15.60
N ASP A 502 -0.51 -17.53 -14.39
CA ASP A 502 0.92 -17.37 -14.08
C ASP A 502 1.78 -18.47 -14.73
N VAL A 503 1.31 -19.72 -14.78
CA VAL A 503 1.98 -20.79 -15.56
C VAL A 503 1.91 -20.47 -17.05
N ASP A 504 0.73 -20.10 -17.56
CA ASP A 504 0.50 -19.72 -18.96
C ASP A 504 1.27 -18.45 -19.39
N MET A 505 1.68 -17.59 -18.44
CA MET A 505 2.52 -16.42 -18.69
C MET A 505 4.00 -16.80 -18.65
N PHE A 506 4.44 -17.55 -17.62
CA PHE A 506 5.81 -18.05 -17.52
C PHE A 506 6.21 -18.89 -18.74
N CYS A 507 5.39 -19.90 -19.08
CA CYS A 507 5.67 -20.77 -20.21
C CYS A 507 5.77 -19.97 -21.51
N ARG A 508 4.87 -19.01 -21.71
CA ARG A 508 4.81 -18.17 -22.91
C ARG A 508 5.95 -17.17 -23.00
N GLU A 509 6.35 -16.56 -21.89
CA GLU A 509 7.53 -15.68 -21.85
C GLU A 509 8.79 -16.47 -22.22
N VAL A 510 8.95 -17.70 -21.72
CA VAL A 510 10.06 -18.60 -22.13
C VAL A 510 9.96 -18.99 -23.61
N SER A 511 8.78 -19.38 -24.11
CA SER A 511 8.55 -19.73 -25.53
C SER A 511 8.81 -18.56 -26.48
N ILE A 512 8.55 -17.32 -26.05
CA ILE A 512 8.90 -16.11 -26.79
C ILE A 512 10.41 -15.89 -26.74
N LEU A 513 10.98 -15.74 -25.54
CA LEU A 513 12.38 -15.40 -25.33
C LEU A 513 13.36 -16.39 -25.98
N CYS A 514 13.03 -17.68 -26.05
CA CYS A 514 13.92 -18.68 -26.68
C CYS A 514 13.99 -18.57 -28.21
N GLN A 515 13.10 -17.79 -28.85
CA GLN A 515 13.08 -17.53 -30.30
C GLN A 515 13.78 -16.20 -30.66
N LEU A 516 13.99 -15.29 -29.69
CA LEU A 516 14.52 -13.96 -29.95
C LEU A 516 16.05 -13.96 -30.04
N ASN A 517 16.57 -13.35 -31.10
CA ASN A 517 18.00 -13.13 -31.30
C ASN A 517 18.24 -11.86 -32.13
N HIS A 518 18.28 -10.71 -31.46
CA HIS A 518 18.51 -9.40 -32.08
C HIS A 518 19.27 -8.49 -31.10
N PRO A 519 20.25 -7.67 -31.53
CA PRO A 519 21.08 -6.87 -30.63
C PRO A 519 20.29 -5.87 -29.77
N CYS A 520 19.19 -5.33 -30.30
CA CYS A 520 18.32 -4.38 -29.59
C CYS A 520 17.21 -5.05 -28.75
N VAL A 521 17.34 -6.35 -28.45
CA VAL A 521 16.40 -7.13 -27.63
C VAL A 521 17.18 -7.90 -26.57
N VAL A 522 16.63 -8.02 -25.35
CA VAL A 522 17.33 -8.70 -24.26
C VAL A 522 17.60 -10.18 -24.57
N GLN A 523 18.86 -10.61 -24.50
CA GLN A 523 19.24 -11.99 -24.79
C GLN A 523 18.77 -12.95 -23.68
N PHE A 524 18.12 -14.04 -24.09
CA PHE A 524 17.75 -15.15 -23.22
C PHE A 524 18.94 -16.07 -22.93
N VAL A 525 19.13 -16.40 -21.64
CA VAL A 525 20.22 -17.28 -21.17
C VAL A 525 19.70 -18.66 -20.81
N GLY A 526 18.50 -18.76 -20.23
CA GLY A 526 17.86 -20.02 -19.91
C GLY A 526 16.73 -19.88 -18.88
N ALA A 527 16.09 -21.00 -18.54
CA ALA A 527 15.01 -21.04 -17.55
C ALA A 527 15.10 -22.28 -16.63
N CYS A 528 14.64 -22.09 -15.40
CA CYS A 528 14.43 -23.18 -14.43
C CYS A 528 13.00 -23.68 -14.55
N LEU A 529 12.83 -24.93 -15.02
CA LEU A 529 11.54 -25.52 -15.39
C LEU A 529 11.17 -26.78 -14.57
N ASP A 530 11.97 -27.15 -13.56
CA ASP A 530 11.81 -28.42 -12.85
C ASP A 530 10.55 -28.50 -11.98
N ASP A 531 10.19 -27.39 -11.33
CA ASP A 531 9.03 -27.26 -10.45
C ASP A 531 8.57 -25.78 -10.38
N PRO A 532 7.26 -25.48 -10.24
CA PRO A 532 6.77 -24.10 -10.12
C PRO A 532 7.42 -23.26 -9.01
N SER A 533 7.83 -23.87 -7.90
CA SER A 533 8.60 -23.17 -6.84
C SER A 533 9.96 -22.67 -7.32
N GLN A 534 10.53 -23.32 -8.34
CA GLN A 534 11.84 -23.03 -8.92
C GLN A 534 11.76 -22.15 -10.17
N PHE A 535 10.57 -21.79 -10.65
CA PHE A 535 10.41 -20.98 -11.87
C PHE A 535 11.23 -19.69 -11.81
N ALA A 536 12.13 -19.59 -12.78
CA ALA A 536 13.04 -18.46 -12.97
C ALA A 536 13.36 -18.33 -14.45
N ILE A 537 13.31 -17.10 -14.96
CA ILE A 537 13.76 -16.74 -16.31
C ILE A 537 15.09 -16.00 -16.15
N VAL A 538 16.12 -16.45 -16.85
CA VAL A 538 17.46 -15.86 -16.81
C VAL A 538 17.77 -15.21 -18.14
N THR A 539 18.09 -13.92 -18.10
CA THR A 539 18.47 -13.11 -19.27
C THR A 539 19.84 -12.45 -19.03
N GLN A 540 20.41 -11.86 -20.07
CA GLN A 540 21.61 -11.03 -19.92
C GLN A 540 21.34 -9.86 -18.95
N TYR A 541 22.33 -9.52 -18.13
CA TYR A 541 22.28 -8.32 -17.30
C TYR A 541 22.72 -7.09 -18.12
N ILE A 542 21.97 -6.00 -18.02
CA ILE A 542 22.24 -4.72 -18.67
C ILE A 542 22.65 -3.71 -17.59
N SER A 543 23.87 -3.17 -17.67
CA SER A 543 24.49 -2.47 -16.52
C SER A 543 24.07 -1.01 -16.32
N GLY A 544 23.64 -0.30 -17.38
CA GLY A 544 23.20 1.10 -17.28
C GLY A 544 21.79 1.31 -16.73
N GLY A 545 21.06 0.24 -16.43
CA GLY A 545 19.71 0.29 -15.85
C GLY A 545 18.60 0.60 -16.86
N SER A 546 17.45 1.05 -16.37
CA SER A 546 16.30 1.41 -17.21
C SER A 546 16.38 2.86 -17.73
N LEU A 547 15.72 3.12 -18.86
CA LEU A 547 15.56 4.48 -19.38
C LEU A 547 14.82 5.39 -18.37
N PHE A 548 13.82 4.86 -17.66
CA PHE A 548 13.12 5.58 -16.59
C PHE A 548 14.08 6.01 -15.48
N SER A 549 14.94 5.11 -15.00
CA SER A 549 15.97 5.39 -14.01
C SER A 549 16.94 6.48 -14.49
N LEU A 550 17.36 6.41 -15.76
CA LEU A 550 18.30 7.38 -16.33
C LEU A 550 17.69 8.81 -16.41
N LEU A 551 16.43 8.91 -16.83
CA LEU A 551 15.76 10.19 -17.05
C LEU A 551 15.21 10.82 -15.76
N HIS A 552 14.61 10.03 -14.86
CA HIS A 552 13.80 10.58 -13.75
C HIS A 552 14.46 10.41 -12.38
N GLU A 553 15.15 9.30 -12.14
CA GLU A 553 15.84 9.03 -10.87
C GLU A 553 17.23 9.70 -10.88
N GLN A 554 18.01 9.48 -11.94
CA GLN A 554 19.36 10.03 -12.12
C GLN A 554 19.36 11.43 -12.75
N LYS A 555 18.25 11.82 -13.42
CA LYS A 555 18.08 13.13 -14.09
C LYS A 555 19.20 13.47 -15.08
N ARG A 556 19.70 12.45 -15.79
CA ARG A 556 20.82 12.60 -16.72
C ARG A 556 20.36 13.34 -17.98
N ILE A 557 21.04 14.45 -18.28
CA ILE A 557 20.81 15.20 -19.52
C ILE A 557 21.49 14.45 -20.68
N LEU A 558 20.70 14.07 -21.68
CA LEU A 558 21.16 13.45 -22.92
C LEU A 558 21.08 14.45 -24.08
N ASP A 559 22.08 14.43 -24.96
CA ASP A 559 22.07 15.18 -26.20
C ASP A 559 21.13 14.54 -27.25
N LEU A 560 20.85 15.28 -28.33
CA LEU A 560 19.92 14.81 -29.37
C LEU A 560 20.45 13.55 -30.08
N GLN A 561 21.77 13.41 -30.24
CA GLN A 561 22.38 12.25 -30.88
C GLN A 561 22.20 10.98 -30.05
N SER A 562 22.48 11.01 -28.74
CA SER A 562 22.26 9.86 -27.85
C SER A 562 20.78 9.49 -27.76
N LYS A 563 19.89 10.50 -27.70
CA LYS A 563 18.42 10.28 -27.76
C LYS A 563 17.99 9.60 -29.06
N LEU A 564 18.56 9.99 -30.20
CA LEU A 564 18.25 9.36 -31.49
C LEU A 564 18.80 7.93 -31.61
N ILE A 565 19.98 7.64 -31.05
CA ILE A 565 20.52 6.26 -31.00
C ILE A 565 19.58 5.35 -30.21
N ILE A 566 19.20 5.75 -28.98
CA ILE A 566 18.26 5.00 -28.13
C ILE A 566 16.92 4.80 -28.85
N ALA A 567 16.39 5.84 -29.51
CA ALA A 567 15.14 5.75 -30.27
C ALA A 567 15.22 4.76 -31.44
N VAL A 568 16.30 4.82 -32.23
CA VAL A 568 16.54 3.88 -33.35
C VAL A 568 16.68 2.45 -32.87
N ASP A 569 17.45 2.20 -31.80
CA ASP A 569 17.64 0.86 -31.25
C ASP A 569 16.32 0.24 -30.79
N VAL A 570 15.52 0.98 -30.01
CA VAL A 570 14.19 0.51 -29.56
C VAL A 570 13.26 0.27 -30.77
N ALA A 571 13.26 1.16 -31.76
CA ALA A 571 12.44 0.99 -32.96
C ALA A 571 12.85 -0.26 -33.77
N LYS A 572 14.15 -0.55 -33.89
CA LYS A 572 14.67 -1.78 -34.53
C LYS A 572 14.32 -3.04 -33.74
N GLY A 573 14.39 -2.98 -32.41
CA GLY A 573 13.93 -4.06 -31.53
C GLY A 573 12.46 -4.40 -31.77
N MET A 574 11.60 -3.39 -31.90
CA MET A 574 10.18 -3.58 -32.19
C MET A 574 9.90 -4.00 -33.64
N GLU A 575 10.61 -3.45 -34.63
CA GLU A 575 10.54 -3.89 -36.03
C GLU A 575 10.87 -5.38 -36.16
N TYR A 576 11.92 -5.83 -35.48
CA TYR A 576 12.31 -7.25 -35.43
C TYR A 576 11.15 -8.12 -34.89
N LEU A 577 10.56 -7.76 -33.73
CA LEU A 577 9.44 -8.52 -33.15
C LEU A 577 8.22 -8.60 -34.07
N HIS A 578 7.92 -7.52 -34.81
CA HIS A 578 6.76 -7.43 -35.69
C HIS A 578 7.00 -8.05 -37.08
N SER A 579 8.25 -8.27 -37.49
CA SER A 579 8.64 -8.90 -38.76
C SER A 579 8.94 -10.40 -38.68
N LEU A 580 8.87 -10.99 -37.48
CA LEU A 580 8.95 -12.46 -37.30
C LEU A 580 7.84 -13.17 -38.09
N THR A 581 8.12 -14.41 -38.53
CA THR A 581 7.14 -15.27 -39.24
C THR A 581 5.84 -15.47 -38.46
N GLN A 582 5.93 -15.45 -37.13
CA GLN A 582 4.80 -15.25 -36.24
C GLN A 582 5.06 -13.95 -35.45
N PRO A 583 4.44 -12.82 -35.83
CA PRO A 583 4.69 -11.52 -35.18
C PRO A 583 4.38 -11.54 -33.68
N ILE A 584 5.17 -10.81 -32.89
CA ILE A 584 5.03 -10.73 -31.43
C ILE A 584 4.65 -9.31 -31.03
N ILE A 585 3.52 -9.14 -30.37
CA ILE A 585 3.09 -7.88 -29.77
C ILE A 585 3.62 -7.82 -28.34
N HIS A 586 4.25 -6.70 -27.95
CA HIS A 586 4.90 -6.55 -26.65
C HIS A 586 3.89 -6.23 -25.53
N ARG A 587 2.85 -5.43 -25.82
CA ARG A 587 1.72 -5.10 -24.93
C ARG A 587 2.04 -4.26 -23.68
N ASP A 588 3.30 -4.17 -23.25
CA ASP A 588 3.79 -3.35 -22.13
C ASP A 588 5.11 -2.61 -22.44
N LEU A 589 5.24 -2.03 -23.64
CA LEU A 589 6.39 -1.18 -23.96
C LEU A 589 6.32 0.15 -23.19
N ASN A 590 7.23 0.36 -22.26
CA ASN A 590 7.33 1.58 -21.45
C ASN A 590 8.80 1.86 -21.05
N SER A 591 9.10 3.03 -20.48
CA SER A 591 10.49 3.43 -20.15
C SER A 591 11.19 2.62 -19.05
N HIS A 592 10.48 1.79 -18.28
CA HIS A 592 11.10 0.84 -17.34
C HIS A 592 11.59 -0.42 -18.06
N ASN A 593 10.91 -0.79 -19.15
CA ASN A 593 11.16 -1.98 -19.97
C ASN A 593 12.16 -1.74 -21.13
N ILE A 594 12.70 -0.52 -21.23
CA ILE A 594 13.83 -0.17 -22.10
C ILE A 594 15.08 -0.11 -21.23
N LEU A 595 16.05 -0.99 -21.47
CA LEU A 595 17.30 -1.06 -20.72
C LEU A 595 18.47 -0.51 -21.55
N LEU A 596 19.46 0.09 -20.88
CA LEU A 596 20.55 0.82 -21.53
C LEU A 596 21.92 0.26 -21.14
N TYR A 597 22.79 0.05 -22.12
CA TYR A 597 24.20 -0.23 -21.90
C TYR A 597 24.96 1.06 -21.51
N GLU A 598 26.15 0.90 -20.93
CA GLU A 598 27.03 2.03 -20.54
C GLU A 598 27.52 2.87 -21.73
N ASP A 599 27.53 2.31 -22.94
CA ASP A 599 27.87 2.99 -24.20
C ASP A 599 26.71 3.79 -24.81
N GLY A 600 25.51 3.69 -24.24
CA GLY A 600 24.30 4.40 -24.67
C GLY A 600 23.39 3.61 -25.63
N HIS A 601 23.73 2.37 -26.00
CA HIS A 601 22.83 1.52 -26.79
C HIS A 601 21.67 0.96 -25.96
N ALA A 602 20.54 0.74 -26.61
CA ALA A 602 19.30 0.32 -25.95
C ALA A 602 18.82 -1.09 -26.33
N VAL A 603 18.18 -1.78 -25.37
CA VAL A 603 17.50 -3.05 -25.61
C VAL A 603 16.07 -3.05 -25.03
N VAL A 604 15.17 -3.71 -25.75
CA VAL A 604 13.81 -4.00 -25.32
C VAL A 604 13.80 -5.22 -24.39
N ALA A 605 13.11 -5.12 -23.25
CA ALA A 605 13.09 -6.12 -22.18
C ALA A 605 11.68 -6.31 -21.55
N ASP A 606 11.57 -7.31 -20.66
CA ASP A 606 10.34 -7.82 -20.02
C ASP A 606 9.24 -8.28 -21.00
N PHE A 607 9.19 -9.59 -21.24
CA PHE A 607 8.28 -10.20 -22.21
C PHE A 607 7.10 -10.93 -21.54
N GLY A 608 6.83 -10.69 -20.25
CA GLY A 608 5.76 -11.38 -19.50
C GLY A 608 4.36 -11.12 -20.07
N GLU A 609 4.12 -9.89 -20.55
CA GLU A 609 2.88 -9.52 -21.23
C GLU A 609 2.89 -9.78 -22.74
N SER A 610 4.02 -10.14 -23.34
CA SER A 610 4.13 -10.30 -24.78
C SER A 610 3.31 -11.50 -25.30
N ARG A 611 2.79 -11.41 -26.52
CA ARG A 611 1.93 -12.44 -27.14
C ARG A 611 2.27 -12.60 -28.62
N PHE A 612 2.26 -13.85 -29.10
CA PHE A 612 2.21 -14.13 -30.53
C PHE A 612 0.88 -13.65 -31.12
N LEU A 613 0.92 -13.03 -32.30
CA LEU A 613 -0.27 -12.68 -33.07
C LEU A 613 -0.89 -13.95 -33.67
N GLN A 614 -2.07 -14.32 -33.20
CA GLN A 614 -2.91 -15.38 -33.78
C GLN A 614 -3.94 -14.77 -34.75
N SER A 615 -4.66 -15.62 -35.49
CA SER A 615 -5.62 -15.19 -36.52
C SER A 615 -6.69 -14.23 -35.98
N LEU A 616 -7.12 -13.30 -36.84
CA LEU A 616 -7.98 -12.13 -36.54
C LEU A 616 -9.33 -12.41 -35.85
N ASP A 617 -9.77 -13.66 -35.75
CA ASP A 617 -11.11 -14.08 -35.34
C ASP A 617 -11.20 -14.74 -33.94
N GLU A 618 -10.10 -14.89 -33.17
CA GLU A 618 -10.15 -15.45 -31.81
C GLU A 618 -9.84 -14.42 -30.70
N ASP A 619 -10.62 -14.50 -29.62
CA ASP A 619 -10.62 -13.57 -28.48
C ASP A 619 -9.29 -13.61 -27.69
N ASN A 620 -8.46 -12.57 -27.84
CA ASN A 620 -7.21 -12.38 -27.12
C ASN A 620 -7.42 -11.98 -25.63
N MET A 621 -7.99 -12.89 -24.84
CA MET A 621 -8.52 -12.60 -23.51
C MET A 621 -7.56 -12.92 -22.33
N THR A 622 -7.21 -11.89 -21.58
CA THR A 622 -7.06 -11.88 -20.09
C THR A 622 -7.09 -10.43 -19.60
N LYS A 623 -7.51 -10.19 -18.34
CA LYS A 623 -7.75 -8.85 -17.75
C LYS A 623 -6.55 -7.90 -17.92
N GLN A 624 -6.83 -6.67 -18.37
CA GLN A 624 -5.96 -5.49 -18.49
C GLN A 624 -4.45 -5.71 -18.26
N PRO A 625 -3.68 -5.99 -19.33
CA PRO A 625 -2.23 -6.12 -19.28
C PRO A 625 -1.52 -4.76 -19.33
N GLY A 626 -0.28 -4.72 -18.83
CA GLY A 626 0.66 -3.61 -19.02
C GLY A 626 0.34 -2.29 -18.31
N ASN A 627 1.25 -1.33 -18.45
CA ASN A 627 1.19 -0.05 -17.74
C ASN A 627 0.22 0.94 -18.40
N LEU A 628 -0.90 1.21 -17.72
CA LEU A 628 -1.98 2.09 -18.20
C LEU A 628 -1.50 3.44 -18.77
N ARG A 629 -0.41 4.03 -18.26
CA ARG A 629 0.07 5.35 -18.72
C ARG A 629 0.59 5.34 -20.17
N TRP A 630 1.11 4.22 -20.67
CA TRP A 630 1.58 4.05 -22.06
C TRP A 630 0.60 3.25 -22.93
N MET A 631 -0.61 2.98 -22.43
CA MET A 631 -1.63 2.16 -23.10
C MET A 631 -2.31 2.91 -24.24
N ALA A 632 -2.55 2.22 -25.35
CA ALA A 632 -3.24 2.77 -26.52
C ALA A 632 -4.77 2.93 -26.29
N PRO A 633 -5.43 3.94 -26.89
CA PRO A 633 -6.87 4.20 -26.73
C PRO A 633 -7.79 3.01 -27.00
N GLU A 634 -7.54 2.27 -28.08
CA GLU A 634 -8.34 1.12 -28.49
C GLU A 634 -8.22 -0.06 -27.52
N VAL A 635 -7.04 -0.23 -26.91
CA VAL A 635 -6.80 -1.24 -25.87
C VAL A 635 -7.60 -0.88 -24.62
N PHE A 636 -7.51 0.38 -24.17
CA PHE A 636 -8.19 0.85 -22.96
C PHE A 636 -9.72 0.80 -23.09
N THR A 637 -10.25 1.10 -24.28
CA THR A 637 -11.71 1.20 -24.52
C THR A 637 -12.36 -0.12 -24.94
N GLN A 638 -11.68 -0.97 -25.72
CA GLN A 638 -12.26 -2.20 -26.27
C GLN A 638 -11.79 -3.47 -25.53
N CYS A 639 -10.78 -3.38 -24.67
CA CYS A 639 -10.24 -4.43 -23.77
C CYS A 639 -9.78 -5.76 -24.43
N THR A 640 -9.98 -5.96 -25.73
CA THR A 640 -9.84 -7.25 -26.43
C THR A 640 -8.99 -7.19 -27.70
N ARG A 641 -8.77 -6.00 -28.28
CA ARG A 641 -8.10 -5.82 -29.59
C ARG A 641 -6.71 -5.22 -29.45
N TYR A 642 -5.74 -6.04 -29.08
CA TYR A 642 -4.32 -5.70 -29.23
C TYR A 642 -3.86 -5.93 -30.67
N THR A 643 -3.16 -4.96 -31.24
CA THR A 643 -2.51 -5.05 -32.56
C THR A 643 -1.08 -4.55 -32.47
N ILE A 644 -0.25 -4.82 -33.49
CA ILE A 644 1.10 -4.22 -33.60
C ILE A 644 1.07 -2.67 -33.53
N LYS A 645 -0.04 -2.04 -33.91
CA LYS A 645 -0.24 -0.59 -33.83
C LYS A 645 -0.40 -0.07 -32.40
N ALA A 646 -0.76 -0.92 -31.44
CA ALA A 646 -0.78 -0.54 -30.02
C ALA A 646 0.64 -0.29 -29.51
N ASP A 647 1.60 -1.16 -29.84
CA ASP A 647 3.01 -0.96 -29.46
C ASP A 647 3.60 0.32 -30.10
N VAL A 648 3.19 0.69 -31.32
CA VAL A 648 3.59 1.96 -31.97
C VAL A 648 3.13 3.20 -31.18
N PHE A 649 1.94 3.12 -30.57
CA PHE A 649 1.43 4.18 -29.69
C PHE A 649 2.27 4.27 -28.40
N SER A 650 2.52 3.14 -27.75
CA SER A 650 3.36 3.08 -26.54
C SER A 650 4.79 3.57 -26.80
N TYR A 651 5.37 3.17 -27.94
CA TYR A 651 6.67 3.67 -28.41
C TYR A 651 6.68 5.18 -28.60
N SER A 652 5.61 5.76 -29.15
CA SER A 652 5.51 7.20 -29.38
C SER A 652 5.51 8.00 -28.07
N LEU A 653 4.92 7.45 -27.00
CA LEU A 653 4.99 8.03 -25.66
C LEU A 653 6.39 7.88 -25.04
N CYS A 654 7.06 6.75 -25.22
CA CYS A 654 8.46 6.56 -24.81
C CYS A 654 9.41 7.51 -25.55
N LEU A 655 9.19 7.74 -26.84
CA LEU A 655 9.96 8.68 -27.66
C LEU A 655 9.74 10.13 -27.19
N TRP A 656 8.50 10.52 -26.89
CA TRP A 656 8.21 11.84 -26.32
C TRP A 656 8.90 12.04 -24.96
N GLU A 657 8.83 11.04 -24.07
CA GLU A 657 9.48 11.02 -22.75
C GLU A 657 11.02 11.13 -22.87
N LEU A 658 11.63 10.37 -23.79
CA LEU A 658 13.06 10.43 -24.08
C LEU A 658 13.50 11.81 -24.61
N LEU A 659 12.67 12.46 -25.43
CA LEU A 659 12.98 13.76 -26.01
C LEU A 659 12.85 14.89 -24.99
N THR A 660 11.79 14.89 -24.18
CA THR A 660 11.49 15.93 -23.19
C THR A 660 12.20 15.74 -21.85
N GLY A 661 12.45 14.50 -21.43
CA GLY A 661 12.82 14.17 -20.05
C GLY A 661 11.64 14.23 -19.07
N GLU A 662 10.40 14.30 -19.55
CA GLU A 662 9.20 14.40 -18.71
C GLU A 662 8.37 13.10 -18.74
N ILE A 663 7.75 12.75 -17.61
CA ILE A 663 6.81 11.62 -17.55
C ILE A 663 5.49 12.02 -18.25
N PRO A 664 4.99 11.26 -19.24
CA PRO A 664 3.72 11.57 -19.92
C PRO A 664 2.56 11.72 -18.93
N PHE A 665 1.95 12.89 -18.87
CA PHE A 665 0.91 13.25 -17.90
C PHE A 665 1.33 13.03 -16.43
N ALA A 666 2.54 13.48 -16.03
CA ALA A 666 3.07 13.34 -14.67
C ALA A 666 2.09 13.75 -13.54
N HIS A 667 1.24 14.75 -13.80
CA HIS A 667 0.24 15.27 -12.85
C HIS A 667 -0.99 14.36 -12.66
N LEU A 668 -1.16 13.32 -13.48
CA LEU A 668 -2.28 12.38 -13.43
C LEU A 668 -1.83 10.99 -12.95
N LYS A 669 -2.72 10.27 -12.27
CA LYS A 669 -2.58 8.82 -12.03
C LYS A 669 -2.64 8.07 -13.38
N PRO A 670 -1.95 6.92 -13.55
CA PRO A 670 -1.89 6.20 -14.83
C PRO A 670 -3.25 5.93 -15.49
N ALA A 671 -4.26 5.51 -14.70
CA ALA A 671 -5.61 5.26 -15.21
C ALA A 671 -6.34 6.53 -15.71
N ALA A 672 -6.07 7.70 -15.11
CA ALA A 672 -6.63 8.97 -15.56
C ALA A 672 -5.94 9.46 -16.83
N ALA A 673 -4.61 9.33 -16.93
CA ALA A 673 -3.88 9.61 -18.16
C ALA A 673 -4.38 8.74 -19.34
N ALA A 674 -4.62 7.44 -19.10
CA ALA A 674 -5.21 6.54 -20.08
C ALA A 674 -6.61 7.00 -20.52
N ALA A 675 -7.47 7.36 -19.57
CA ALA A 675 -8.83 7.84 -19.84
C ALA A 675 -8.84 9.16 -20.66
N ASP A 676 -7.96 10.11 -20.35
CA ASP A 676 -7.84 11.38 -21.07
C ASP A 676 -7.35 11.17 -22.52
N MET A 677 -6.39 10.26 -22.73
CA MET A 677 -5.93 9.89 -24.07
C MET A 677 -7.01 9.16 -24.88
N ALA A 678 -7.84 8.36 -24.21
CA ALA A 678 -8.85 7.51 -24.83
C ALA A 678 -10.16 8.26 -25.16
N TYR A 679 -10.76 8.90 -24.16
CA TYR A 679 -12.10 9.53 -24.25
C TYR A 679 -12.05 11.03 -24.58
N HIS A 680 -10.97 11.72 -24.21
CA HIS A 680 -10.81 13.16 -24.46
C HIS A 680 -9.79 13.47 -25.57
N HIS A 681 -9.16 12.43 -26.13
CA HIS A 681 -8.13 12.52 -27.19
C HIS A 681 -6.95 13.44 -26.87
N ILE A 682 -6.71 13.72 -25.59
CA ILE A 682 -5.60 14.58 -25.14
C ILE A 682 -4.27 13.85 -25.42
N ARG A 683 -3.22 14.61 -25.73
CA ARG A 683 -1.85 14.10 -25.92
C ARG A 683 -0.86 15.01 -25.17
N PRO A 684 0.31 14.50 -24.77
CA PRO A 684 1.39 15.33 -24.24
C PRO A 684 1.75 16.49 -25.19
N PRO A 685 2.13 17.67 -24.69
CA PRO A 685 2.46 18.81 -25.53
C PRO A 685 3.78 18.59 -26.30
N ILE A 686 3.79 18.82 -27.61
CA ILE A 686 5.01 18.82 -28.41
C ILE A 686 5.63 20.23 -28.38
N GLY A 687 6.71 20.39 -27.62
CA GLY A 687 7.44 21.67 -27.52
C GLY A 687 8.25 22.00 -28.77
N TYR A 688 8.56 23.29 -28.96
CA TYR A 688 9.35 23.80 -30.10
C TYR A 688 10.78 23.26 -30.17
N SER A 689 11.29 22.64 -29.09
CA SER A 689 12.60 21.99 -29.01
C SER A 689 12.67 20.65 -29.76
N ILE A 690 11.53 20.04 -30.12
CA ILE A 690 11.50 18.76 -30.84
C ILE A 690 11.58 19.03 -32.36
N PRO A 691 12.57 18.47 -33.08
CA PRO A 691 12.71 18.65 -34.52
C PRO A 691 11.47 18.23 -35.33
N LYS A 692 11.08 19.04 -36.32
CA LYS A 692 9.85 18.85 -37.12
C LYS A 692 9.64 17.43 -37.69
N PRO A 693 10.66 16.71 -38.22
CA PRO A 693 10.47 15.34 -38.70
C PRO A 693 10.01 14.38 -37.59
N ILE A 694 10.58 14.54 -36.40
CA ILE A 694 10.28 13.74 -35.20
C ILE A 694 8.91 14.12 -34.64
N SER A 695 8.56 15.41 -34.63
CA SER A 695 7.22 15.89 -34.25
C SER A 695 6.13 15.32 -35.16
N SER A 696 6.39 15.24 -36.47
CA SER A 696 5.48 14.59 -37.43
C SER A 696 5.33 13.08 -37.15
N LEU A 697 6.43 12.42 -36.79
CA LEU A 697 6.44 11.00 -36.42
C LEU A 697 5.61 10.74 -35.14
N LEU A 698 5.77 11.57 -34.10
CA LEU A 698 4.97 11.52 -32.87
C LEU A 698 3.46 11.69 -33.16
N ILE A 699 3.10 12.72 -33.93
CA ILE A 699 1.70 13.02 -34.28
C ILE A 699 1.01 11.84 -34.98
N ARG A 700 1.72 11.15 -35.89
CA ARG A 700 1.21 9.94 -36.54
C ARG A 700 1.26 8.72 -35.63
N GLY A 701 2.31 8.57 -34.84
CA GLY A 701 2.56 7.42 -33.97
C GLY A 701 1.51 7.25 -32.86
N TRP A 702 1.04 8.34 -32.26
CA TRP A 702 -0.01 8.31 -31.23
C TRP A 702 -1.43 8.62 -31.75
N ASN A 703 -1.68 8.40 -33.05
CA ASN A 703 -3.00 8.64 -33.66
C ASN A 703 -4.09 7.85 -32.92
N ALA A 704 -5.26 8.47 -32.69
CA ALA A 704 -6.39 7.80 -32.06
C ALA A 704 -6.88 6.59 -32.88
N CYS A 705 -6.78 6.67 -34.21
CA CYS A 705 -7.07 5.58 -35.14
C CYS A 705 -5.81 4.71 -35.34
N PRO A 706 -5.83 3.40 -35.01
CA PRO A 706 -4.66 2.51 -35.17
C PRO A 706 -4.12 2.45 -36.60
N GLU A 707 -5.00 2.45 -37.59
CA GLU A 707 -4.69 2.43 -39.02
C GLU A 707 -3.94 3.69 -39.48
N GLY A 708 -4.05 4.80 -38.73
CA GLY A 708 -3.32 6.04 -39.00
C GLY A 708 -1.86 6.05 -38.49
N ARG A 709 -1.44 5.00 -37.77
CA ARG A 709 -0.09 4.89 -37.19
C ARG A 709 0.89 4.22 -38.17
N PRO A 710 2.15 4.67 -38.24
CA PRO A 710 3.17 4.07 -39.13
C PRO A 710 3.47 2.61 -38.76
N GLU A 711 4.17 1.88 -39.65
CA GLU A 711 4.87 0.65 -39.25
C GLU A 711 6.25 0.98 -38.66
N PHE A 712 6.81 0.08 -37.85
CA PHE A 712 8.14 0.28 -37.28
C PHE A 712 9.24 0.42 -38.34
N SER A 713 9.10 -0.19 -39.52
CA SER A 713 10.03 0.02 -40.65
C SER A 713 10.05 1.48 -41.16
N GLU A 714 8.89 2.15 -41.17
CA GLU A 714 8.81 3.58 -41.50
C GLU A 714 9.39 4.45 -40.37
N VAL A 715 9.18 4.03 -39.10
CA VAL A 715 9.73 4.69 -37.90
C VAL A 715 11.25 4.63 -37.90
N VAL A 716 11.84 3.45 -38.12
CA VAL A 716 13.30 3.23 -38.18
C VAL A 716 13.90 4.08 -39.29
N SER A 717 13.41 3.97 -40.52
CA SER A 717 13.93 4.72 -41.68
C SER A 717 13.96 6.24 -41.42
N LYS A 718 12.92 6.80 -40.81
CA LYS A 718 12.85 8.24 -40.49
C LYS A 718 13.76 8.66 -39.35
N LEU A 719 13.93 7.81 -38.33
CA LEU A 719 14.82 8.12 -37.21
C LEU A 719 16.29 7.98 -37.61
N GLU A 720 16.63 7.04 -38.49
CA GLU A 720 17.95 6.95 -39.11
C GLU A 720 18.25 8.16 -40.01
N GLU A 721 17.27 8.62 -40.81
CA GLU A 721 17.39 9.88 -41.57
C GLU A 721 17.64 11.07 -40.63
N CYS A 722 16.94 11.15 -39.48
CA CYS A 722 17.18 12.19 -38.48
C CYS A 722 18.57 12.08 -37.83
N LEU A 723 19.03 10.87 -37.53
CA LEU A 723 20.34 10.61 -36.92
C LEU A 723 21.48 10.96 -37.90
N CYS A 724 21.36 10.62 -39.17
CA CYS A 724 22.30 11.03 -40.22
C CYS A 724 22.37 12.55 -40.42
N ASN A 725 21.28 13.28 -40.14
CA ASN A 725 21.18 14.72 -40.30
C ASN A 725 21.24 15.50 -38.97
N VAL A 726 21.68 14.89 -37.86
CA VAL A 726 21.59 15.48 -36.50
C VAL A 726 22.32 16.83 -36.37
N GLU A 727 23.43 17.03 -37.09
CA GLU A 727 24.17 18.30 -37.14
C GLU A 727 23.35 19.44 -37.77
N LEU A 728 22.51 19.13 -38.76
CA LEU A 728 21.60 20.08 -39.43
C LEU A 728 20.31 20.35 -38.63
N MET A 729 20.04 19.53 -37.61
CA MET A 729 18.81 19.58 -36.79
C MET A 729 19.04 20.23 -35.42
N SER A 730 20.28 20.62 -35.10
CA SER A 730 20.64 21.32 -33.87
C SER A 730 20.32 22.83 -33.96
N PRO A 731 19.79 23.48 -32.90
CA PRO A 731 19.31 24.87 -32.97
C PRO A 731 20.45 25.91 -32.95
N ALA A 732 21.21 26.02 -34.04
CA ALA A 732 22.27 27.01 -34.21
C ALA A 732 22.49 27.46 -35.68
N SER A 733 21.43 27.79 -36.43
CA SER A 733 21.46 28.83 -37.48
C SER A 733 20.12 28.96 -38.23
N SER A 734 19.36 30.02 -37.94
CA SER A 734 18.28 30.50 -38.82
C SER A 734 18.09 32.00 -38.71
N ASN A 735 19.12 32.71 -39.19
CA ASN A 735 19.09 34.06 -39.76
C ASN A 735 20.24 34.03 -40.81
N SER A 736 20.08 34.46 -42.07
CA SER A 736 18.98 35.15 -42.75
C SER A 736 19.06 34.87 -44.26
N SER A 737 17.96 35.02 -44.99
CA SER A 737 17.99 35.07 -46.46
C SER A 737 18.84 36.26 -46.95
N GLY A 738 19.89 35.99 -47.73
CA GLY A 738 20.78 37.03 -48.29
C GLY A 738 21.52 36.48 -49.51
N SER A 739 21.56 37.25 -50.59
CA SER A 739 21.99 36.80 -51.91
C SER A 739 23.48 37.06 -52.21
N LEU A 740 23.93 36.40 -53.28
CA LEU A 740 25.13 36.66 -54.10
C LEU A 740 26.43 35.89 -53.78
N SER A 741 27.09 35.58 -54.89
CA SER A 741 28.20 34.63 -55.07
C SER A 741 29.57 35.37 -55.02
N PRO A 742 30.72 34.72 -55.31
CA PRO A 742 31.85 34.76 -54.37
C PRO A 742 33.00 35.68 -54.77
N SER A 743 33.83 36.07 -53.80
CA SER A 743 35.16 36.61 -54.08
C SER A 743 36.20 36.29 -53.01
N SER A 744 37.37 35.91 -53.52
CA SER A 744 38.64 35.58 -52.88
C SER A 744 39.32 36.73 -52.14
N SER A 745 39.96 36.43 -51.00
CA SER A 745 41.38 36.72 -50.65
C SER A 745 41.56 36.44 -49.16
N SER A 746 42.45 35.53 -48.74
CA SER A 746 43.90 35.73 -48.65
C SER A 746 44.27 36.92 -47.76
N ASP A 747 44.59 36.66 -46.49
CA ASP A 747 46.01 36.72 -46.11
C ASP A 747 46.30 36.02 -44.77
N CYS A 748 47.54 35.51 -44.68
CA CYS A 748 48.04 34.72 -43.56
C CYS A 748 49.08 35.52 -42.78
N LEU A 749 49.05 35.48 -41.44
CA LEU A 749 50.30 35.55 -40.68
C LEU A 749 50.33 34.59 -39.48
N LEU A 750 51.39 33.77 -39.50
CA LEU A 750 51.84 32.89 -38.43
C LEU A 750 52.48 33.75 -37.30
N SER A 751 52.78 33.27 -36.09
CA SER A 751 53.41 31.97 -35.81
C SER A 751 53.54 31.60 -34.32
N ARG A 752 53.82 30.31 -34.11
CA ARG A 752 54.45 29.64 -32.94
C ARG A 752 53.65 29.39 -31.65
N GLY A 753 53.23 28.13 -31.51
CA GLY A 753 52.80 27.54 -30.24
C GLY A 753 52.46 26.03 -30.25
N GLY A 754 53.34 25.14 -30.75
CA GLY A 754 53.34 23.68 -30.43
C GLY A 754 52.21 22.77 -30.99
N PRO A 755 52.52 21.71 -31.79
CA PRO A 755 51.50 20.83 -32.40
C PRO A 755 51.28 19.48 -31.69
N GLY A 756 50.10 18.85 -31.85
CA GLY A 756 49.78 17.58 -31.17
C GLY A 756 48.66 16.64 -31.69
N ARG A 757 48.04 16.90 -32.86
CA ARG A 757 47.12 15.97 -33.59
C ARG A 757 45.88 15.40 -32.84
N SER A 758 44.71 16.00 -33.08
CA SER A 758 43.42 15.35 -32.82
C SER A 758 43.13 14.21 -33.82
N HIS A 759 42.86 13.01 -33.33
CA HIS A 759 42.60 11.79 -34.13
C HIS A 759 41.13 11.67 -34.61
N VAL A 760 40.53 12.75 -35.10
CA VAL A 760 39.11 12.73 -35.56
C VAL A 760 38.94 12.11 -36.95
N ALA A 761 40.03 11.89 -37.70
CA ALA A 761 40.02 11.21 -39.00
C ALA A 761 40.29 9.68 -38.93
N ALA A 762 40.36 9.08 -37.73
CA ALA A 762 40.79 7.68 -37.54
C ALA A 762 39.70 6.73 -37.00
N LEU A 763 38.47 7.20 -36.80
CA LEU A 763 37.37 6.41 -36.21
C LEU A 763 36.40 5.80 -37.23
N ARG A 764 36.62 5.98 -38.54
CA ARG A 764 35.78 5.40 -39.60
C ARG A 764 36.25 4.02 -40.12
N SER A 765 37.37 3.50 -39.62
CA SER A 765 38.00 2.26 -40.11
C SER A 765 38.40 1.28 -39.00
N ARG A 766 37.70 1.33 -37.85
CA ARG A 766 37.82 0.33 -36.76
C ARG A 766 36.54 -0.50 -36.54
N PHE A 767 35.38 0.01 -36.94
CA PHE A 767 34.08 -0.64 -36.70
C PHE A 767 33.81 -1.90 -37.56
N GLU A 768 34.42 -2.02 -38.75
CA GLU A 768 34.22 -3.20 -39.62
C GLU A 768 35.13 -4.39 -39.26
N LEU A 769 36.26 -4.16 -38.56
CA LEU A 769 37.24 -5.22 -38.30
C LEU A 769 36.93 -6.06 -37.05
N GLU A 770 36.34 -5.46 -36.00
CA GLU A 770 35.97 -6.16 -34.77
C GLU A 770 34.72 -7.05 -34.94
N TYR A 771 33.78 -6.65 -35.80
CA TYR A 771 32.60 -7.46 -36.14
C TYR A 771 32.97 -8.75 -36.88
N ALA A 772 33.99 -8.72 -37.74
CA ALA A 772 34.48 -9.89 -38.46
C ALA A 772 35.29 -10.89 -37.59
N LEU A 773 35.83 -10.44 -36.45
CA LEU A 773 36.63 -11.29 -35.55
C LEU A 773 35.77 -12.02 -34.51
N ASN A 774 34.75 -11.37 -33.94
CA ASN A 774 33.86 -12.02 -32.97
C ASN A 774 32.91 -13.06 -33.58
N ALA A 775 32.66 -13.02 -34.89
CA ALA A 775 31.85 -14.01 -35.61
C ALA A 775 32.59 -15.35 -35.87
N ARG A 776 33.91 -15.44 -35.64
CA ARG A 776 34.72 -16.66 -35.94
C ARG A 776 35.06 -17.54 -34.74
N SER A 777 34.76 -17.11 -33.50
CA SER A 777 35.09 -17.84 -32.28
C SER A 777 34.03 -18.85 -31.80
N TYR A 778 32.88 -18.95 -32.47
CA TYR A 778 31.81 -19.92 -32.14
C TYR A 778 31.49 -20.94 -33.25
N ALA A 779 32.28 -20.98 -34.34
CA ALA A 779 32.15 -21.98 -35.41
C ALA A 779 32.88 -23.31 -35.11
N GLY A 780 33.13 -23.60 -33.83
CA GLY A 780 33.83 -24.79 -33.37
C GLY A 780 33.04 -25.53 -32.30
N TRP A 781 31.98 -26.24 -32.71
CA TRP A 781 31.42 -27.49 -32.14
C TRP A 781 30.05 -27.81 -32.77
N SER A 782 30.07 -28.51 -33.92
CA SER A 782 29.02 -29.40 -34.45
C SER A 782 29.14 -29.55 -35.98
N GLN A 783 30.24 -30.11 -36.47
CA GLN A 783 30.23 -30.85 -37.73
C GLN A 783 30.19 -32.34 -37.41
N SER A 784 29.02 -32.95 -37.54
CA SER A 784 28.84 -34.29 -38.12
C SER A 784 27.36 -34.57 -38.37
N GLU A 785 27.11 -35.34 -39.42
CA GLU A 785 25.84 -35.98 -39.81
C GLU A 785 24.69 -35.10 -40.34
N ARG A 786 24.60 -35.06 -41.68
CA ARG A 786 23.37 -34.82 -42.43
C ARG A 786 22.72 -36.16 -42.80
N CYS A 787 21.41 -36.31 -42.56
CA CYS A 787 20.48 -37.08 -43.40
C CYS A 787 19.11 -36.38 -43.34
N ARG A 788 18.61 -35.73 -44.40
CA ARG A 788 18.04 -36.23 -45.67
C ARG A 788 16.53 -36.56 -45.61
N MET A 789 15.78 -35.84 -46.46
CA MET A 789 14.52 -36.19 -47.14
C MET A 789 13.16 -35.75 -46.57
N ASN A 790 12.73 -34.58 -47.08
CA ASN A 790 11.49 -34.29 -47.83
C ASN A 790 10.07 -34.35 -47.21
N PRO A 791 9.13 -33.50 -47.71
CA PRO A 791 7.83 -33.26 -47.10
C PRO A 791 6.65 -33.92 -47.83
N GLY A 792 5.47 -33.94 -47.18
CA GLY A 792 4.18 -34.27 -47.77
C GLY A 792 3.08 -33.34 -47.23
N SER A 793 2.29 -32.75 -48.12
CA SER A 793 1.32 -31.68 -47.83
C SER A 793 -0.07 -32.18 -47.43
N THR A 794 -0.81 -31.33 -46.72
CA THR A 794 -2.26 -31.46 -46.51
C THR A 794 -2.98 -30.17 -46.89
N GLU A 795 -3.96 -30.25 -47.79
CA GLU A 795 -5.01 -29.26 -47.99
C GLU A 795 -6.36 -29.94 -47.78
N ILE A 796 -7.25 -29.37 -46.95
CA ILE A 796 -8.70 -29.56 -47.03
C ILE A 796 -9.37 -28.22 -46.74
N THR A 797 -10.33 -27.85 -47.58
CA THR A 797 -11.09 -26.60 -47.53
C THR A 797 -12.44 -26.73 -46.80
N VAL A 798 -12.70 -25.76 -45.92
CA VAL A 798 -13.93 -24.95 -45.78
C VAL A 798 -15.29 -25.59 -46.15
N GLN A 799 -16.26 -25.52 -45.21
CA GLN A 799 -17.62 -25.07 -45.58
C GLN A 799 -18.42 -24.42 -44.42
N HIS A 800 -19.21 -23.40 -44.79
CA HIS A 800 -20.08 -22.58 -43.93
C HIS A 800 -21.32 -23.31 -43.41
N LEU A 801 -21.98 -22.74 -42.38
CA LEU A 801 -23.37 -22.26 -42.52
C LEU A 801 -23.72 -21.17 -41.49
N SER A 802 -24.57 -20.24 -41.90
CA SER A 802 -25.01 -19.05 -41.16
C SER A 802 -26.44 -19.21 -40.65
N HIS A 803 -26.83 -18.45 -39.61
CA HIS A 803 -28.21 -17.99 -39.45
C HIS A 803 -28.32 -16.71 -38.60
N THR A 804 -29.22 -15.82 -39.00
CA THR A 804 -29.50 -14.50 -38.41
C THR A 804 -30.83 -14.47 -37.66
N CYS A 805 -30.95 -13.61 -36.65
CA CYS A 805 -32.22 -13.01 -36.22
C CYS A 805 -32.04 -11.65 -35.54
N LEU A 806 -33.12 -10.88 -35.43
CA LEU A 806 -33.13 -9.41 -35.37
C LEU A 806 -33.75 -8.82 -34.08
N CYS A 807 -33.30 -7.60 -33.76
CA CYS A 807 -34.01 -6.49 -33.09
C CYS A 807 -34.72 -6.70 -31.72
N PHE A 808 -34.41 -5.83 -30.75
CA PHE A 808 -35.10 -4.52 -30.63
C PHE A 808 -34.38 -3.53 -29.69
N SER A 809 -34.71 -2.23 -29.80
CA SER A 809 -34.01 -1.11 -29.17
C SER A 809 -34.95 -0.04 -28.59
N ALA A 810 -34.60 0.51 -27.42
CA ALA A 810 -34.96 1.84 -26.86
C ALA A 810 -34.30 1.94 -25.45
N SER A 811 -33.54 2.95 -24.98
CA SER A 811 -33.29 4.38 -25.30
C SER A 811 -34.04 5.40 -24.41
N LEU A 812 -33.28 6.44 -23.99
CA LEU A 812 -33.65 7.73 -23.36
C LEU A 812 -33.97 7.83 -21.84
N ALA A 813 -32.92 8.17 -21.07
CA ALA A 813 -32.61 9.52 -20.56
C ALA A 813 -33.47 10.28 -19.50
N HIS A 814 -32.72 10.81 -18.50
CA HIS A 814 -32.82 12.16 -17.87
C HIS A 814 -34.10 12.62 -17.11
N THR A 815 -34.00 12.86 -15.78
CA THR A 815 -33.78 14.22 -15.16
C THR A 815 -34.09 14.26 -13.65
N ILE A 816 -33.23 14.99 -12.94
CA ILE A 816 -33.28 15.53 -11.55
C ILE A 816 -34.65 16.04 -11.06
N HIS A 817 -34.97 15.86 -9.76
CA HIS A 817 -35.61 16.92 -8.94
C HIS A 817 -35.44 16.74 -7.42
N LEU A 818 -35.04 17.82 -6.74
CA LEU A 818 -35.17 18.05 -5.28
C LEU A 818 -36.56 18.64 -4.96
N PRO A 819 -37.04 18.53 -3.70
CA PRO A 819 -37.46 19.77 -3.04
C PRO A 819 -37.25 19.85 -1.51
N SER A 820 -37.42 21.07 -1.00
CA SER A 820 -37.66 21.44 0.40
C SER A 820 -38.59 22.68 0.40
N SER A 821 -39.23 23.16 1.48
CA SER A 821 -39.28 22.79 2.91
C SER A 821 -40.55 23.41 3.53
N LEU A 822 -40.76 23.27 4.86
CA LEU A 822 -41.65 24.11 5.71
C LEU A 822 -43.18 24.02 5.43
N SER A 823 -44.08 23.76 6.39
CA SER A 823 -44.20 24.40 7.71
C SER A 823 -45.41 23.90 8.55
N ALA A 824 -45.30 24.08 9.87
CA ALA A 824 -46.35 24.49 10.83
C ALA A 824 -47.59 23.62 11.19
N GLN A 825 -47.60 23.23 12.47
CA GLN A 825 -48.60 23.54 13.52
C GLN A 825 -49.56 22.47 14.11
N ASN A 826 -49.48 22.43 15.46
CA ASN A 826 -50.52 22.23 16.48
C ASN A 826 -50.92 20.82 16.98
N ASN A 827 -50.41 20.54 18.19
CA ASN A 827 -51.16 20.24 19.43
C ASN A 827 -52.32 19.22 19.38
N THR A 828 -52.20 18.14 20.15
CA THR A 828 -52.66 18.13 21.57
C THR A 828 -52.30 16.81 22.29
N CYS A 829 -52.32 16.84 23.63
CA CYS A 829 -51.98 15.73 24.53
C CYS A 829 -53.15 14.77 24.78
N GLN A 830 -52.83 13.47 25.01
CA GLN A 830 -53.35 12.61 26.09
C GLN A 830 -52.60 11.25 25.97
N VAL A 831 -51.75 10.81 26.91
CA VAL A 831 -51.94 10.47 28.33
C VAL A 831 -52.79 9.21 28.53
N ALA A 832 -52.13 8.18 29.12
CA ALA A 832 -52.69 7.00 29.78
C ALA A 832 -53.47 5.98 28.91
N ALA A 833 -53.50 4.68 29.24
CA ALA A 833 -52.60 3.84 30.04
C ALA A 833 -52.96 2.35 29.76
N SER A 834 -52.06 1.44 30.17
CA SER A 834 -52.34 0.06 30.63
C SER A 834 -53.65 -0.63 30.20
N HIS A 835 -53.55 -1.77 29.50
CA HIS A 835 -53.57 -3.05 30.23
C HIS A 835 -53.16 -4.27 29.38
N SER A 836 -52.62 -5.28 30.08
CA SER A 836 -52.65 -6.73 29.79
C SER A 836 -53.74 -7.17 28.81
N GLY A 837 -53.52 -8.11 27.90
CA GLY A 837 -52.71 -9.35 28.01
C GLY A 837 -53.60 -10.54 27.55
N LEU A 838 -53.09 -11.78 27.63
CA LEU A 838 -53.66 -13.03 27.06
C LEU A 838 -53.37 -13.19 25.56
N THR A 839 -52.33 -13.94 25.18
CA THR A 839 -52.19 -15.41 25.07
C THR A 839 -52.81 -16.01 23.80
N GLU A 840 -51.91 -16.58 23.00
CA GLU A 840 -52.07 -17.84 22.23
C GLU A 840 -53.44 -18.18 21.64
N CYS A 841 -53.49 -18.28 20.31
CA CYS A 841 -53.89 -19.55 19.71
C CYS A 841 -53.16 -19.78 18.36
N ARG A 842 -52.77 -21.03 18.14
CA ARG A 842 -52.05 -21.52 16.96
C ARG A 842 -52.91 -21.44 15.69
N ASN A 843 -52.29 -21.12 14.57
CA ASN A 843 -51.97 -22.11 13.51
C ASN A 843 -50.86 -21.60 12.60
#